data_AF-A0AAW0JA61-F1
#
_entry.id   AF-A0AAW0JA61-F1
#
_cell.length_a   1.000
_cell.length_b   1.000
_cell.length_c   1.000
_cell.angle_alpha   90.00
_cell.angle_beta   90.00
_cell.angle_gamma   90.00
#
_symmetry.space_group_name_H-M   'P 1'
#
loop_
_entity.id
_entity.type
_entity.pdbx_description
1 polymer ?
#
loop_
_entity_poly.entity_id
_entity_poly.type
_entity_poly.pdbx_seq_one_letter_code
_entity_poly.pdbx_strand_id
1 'polypeptide(L)'
;VRNLNELQKHGRSVFLRSTAGRRSETSHSARDLARIGLWVRPSLLPPDLEQPYWECWPDWALASGSPCVGLSLASRCREPPMSHLSSPPPKHKGEHKGHGLPRGSERGSSSRDKDRSATVSNSVPMPAGGKASRTSCTPPAPQKAPNRLIHEKSPYLLQHAYNPVDWYPWGQEAFDKAKKENKPIFLSVGYSTCHWCHMMEEESFQNEEIGRLLNEDFVSVKVDREERPDVDKVYMTFVQATSSGGGWPMNVWLTPSLQPFVGGTYFPPEDGLTRVGFRTVLMRIREQWKQNKNTLLENSERVTTALLARSEITMGDRQLPPSASTMNSRCFQQLDEGYDEEYGGFAEAPKFPTPVILSFLFSYWLSHRVTQDGSRAQQMALHTLKMMANGGIRDHVGQGFHRYSTDRQWHIPHFEKMLYDQAQLSVVYSQAFQVTLTPNLNPSYQSHSLPASHPLQISGDEFYSDVAKGILQYVSRSLSHRSGGFYSAEDADSPPERGMKPKEGAFYVWTVKEVQQLLPEPVGGASEPLTSGQLLMKHYGLSEAGNINSTQDPKGELHGQNVLKVRYSLELTAARFGLEVEAVSTLLSTGLEKLFQARKHRPKAHLDSKMLAAWNGLMVSGFAVTGAVLGMDKLVTQATNGAKFLKRHMFDVASGRLKRTCYAGTGGAVEHSNPPCWGFLEDYAFVVRGLLDLYEASQESSWLEWALRLQDTQDRLFWDSRGGGYFCSEAELGADLPLRLKDDQDGAEPSANSVSAHNLLRLHGFTGHKDWMDKCVCLLTAFSERMRRVPVALPEMVRALSAQQQTLKQIVVCGDPQAKDTKALIQCVHSIYIPNKVLILADGDPSSFLSRQLPFLSTLRRVEDRATVYVFENQACSMPITEPCELRKLLH
;
A
#
# COMPACT_ATOMS: atom_id res chain seq x y z
N VAL A 1 23.98 -41.18 49.19
CA VAL A 1 25.21 -41.86 48.70
C VAL A 1 24.77 -43.14 47.99
N ARG A 2 25.20 -43.36 46.72
CA ARG A 2 25.13 -44.61 45.92
C ARG A 2 23.81 -45.40 45.82
N ASN A 3 23.58 -45.92 44.60
CA ASN A 3 22.91 -47.21 44.29
C ASN A 3 21.38 -47.33 44.50
N LEU A 4 20.66 -48.29 43.87
CA LEU A 4 20.79 -49.07 42.61
C LEU A 4 19.45 -49.81 42.36
N ASN A 5 19.13 -50.16 41.10
CA ASN A 5 18.41 -51.39 40.68
C ASN A 5 16.95 -51.64 41.17
N GLU A 6 16.14 -52.52 40.57
CA GLU A 6 16.11 -53.19 39.24
C GLU A 6 14.66 -53.60 38.93
N LEU A 7 14.29 -53.80 37.64
CA LEU A 7 13.98 -55.16 37.15
C LEU A 7 13.74 -55.24 35.62
N GLN A 8 14.44 -56.20 35.03
CA GLN A 8 14.30 -56.74 33.67
C GLN A 8 13.05 -57.68 33.63
N LYS A 9 12.56 -58.35 32.56
CA LYS A 9 13.00 -58.88 31.24
C LYS A 9 11.69 -59.21 30.46
N HIS A 10 11.55 -59.61 29.18
CA HIS A 10 12.38 -59.84 27.97
C HIS A 10 11.40 -59.77 26.75
N GLY A 11 11.75 -59.93 25.47
CA GLY A 11 13.05 -60.06 24.80
C GLY A 11 12.90 -60.33 23.28
N ARG A 12 13.87 -59.82 22.49
CA ARG A 12 14.60 -60.45 21.34
C ARG A 12 13.78 -61.06 20.16
N SER A 13 14.21 -60.97 18.89
CA SER A 13 15.60 -61.10 18.42
C SER A 13 15.92 -60.51 17.02
N VAL A 14 16.92 -59.62 16.97
CA VAL A 14 18.11 -59.62 16.07
C VAL A 14 17.96 -59.73 14.54
N PHE A 15 18.45 -58.70 13.82
CA PHE A 15 19.68 -58.81 12.99
C PHE A 15 20.42 -57.46 12.86
N LEU A 16 21.73 -57.48 12.57
CA LEU A 16 22.63 -56.31 12.67
C LEU A 16 23.81 -56.42 11.69
N ARG A 17 24.03 -55.39 10.84
CA ARG A 17 25.27 -54.99 10.09
C ARG A 17 24.87 -54.00 8.97
N SER A 18 25.67 -53.01 8.56
CA SER A 18 26.84 -52.35 9.18
C SER A 18 27.17 -51.02 8.47
N THR A 19 28.13 -50.26 9.01
CA THR A 19 29.04 -49.33 8.28
C THR A 19 28.44 -48.21 7.42
N ALA A 20 28.34 -47.02 8.04
CA ALA A 20 28.96 -45.76 7.63
C ALA A 20 29.00 -45.34 6.13
N GLY A 21 28.50 -44.12 5.87
CA GLY A 21 29.05 -43.25 4.81
C GLY A 21 28.04 -42.60 3.86
N ARG A 22 27.52 -41.42 4.22
CA ARG A 22 27.17 -40.30 3.31
C ARG A 22 26.73 -39.08 4.12
N ARG A 23 27.58 -38.04 4.15
CA ARG A 23 27.28 -36.71 4.75
C ARG A 23 27.70 -35.59 3.79
N SER A 24 27.17 -35.60 2.57
CA SER A 24 27.46 -34.58 1.55
C SER A 24 26.50 -34.66 0.36
N GLU A 25 25.49 -33.79 0.27
CA GLU A 25 24.81 -33.46 -1.00
C GLU A 25 23.93 -32.19 -0.95
N THR A 26 24.27 -31.20 -0.11
CA THR A 26 23.57 -29.89 -0.05
C THR A 26 24.49 -28.67 -0.15
N SER A 27 25.80 -28.87 -0.34
CA SER A 27 26.83 -27.81 -0.23
C SER A 27 27.49 -27.38 -1.55
N HIS A 28 27.02 -27.89 -2.70
CA HIS A 28 27.70 -27.69 -3.98
C HIS A 28 27.21 -26.46 -4.78
N SER A 29 25.90 -26.20 -4.84
CA SER A 29 25.37 -25.04 -5.60
C SER A 29 25.95 -23.69 -5.18
N ALA A 30 26.15 -23.47 -3.88
CA ALA A 30 26.76 -22.26 -3.35
C ALA A 30 28.28 -22.13 -3.64
N ARG A 31 28.98 -23.24 -3.94
CA ARG A 31 30.41 -23.22 -4.31
C ARG A 31 30.61 -22.94 -5.81
N ASP A 32 29.69 -23.37 -6.66
CA ASP A 32 29.78 -23.10 -8.10
C ASP A 32 29.48 -21.63 -8.42
N LEU A 33 28.49 -21.01 -7.75
CA LEU A 33 28.20 -19.58 -7.91
C LEU A 33 29.38 -18.69 -7.45
N ALA A 34 30.15 -19.11 -6.45
CA ALA A 34 31.34 -18.39 -6.01
C ALA A 34 32.46 -18.35 -7.08
N ARG A 35 32.47 -19.27 -8.05
CA ARG A 35 33.41 -19.23 -9.20
C ARG A 35 33.06 -18.16 -10.24
N ILE A 36 31.87 -17.55 -10.18
CA ILE A 36 31.43 -16.49 -11.10
C ILE A 36 31.87 -15.10 -10.59
N GLY A 37 32.46 -15.00 -9.39
CA GLY A 37 33.16 -13.80 -8.91
C GLY A 37 32.27 -12.58 -8.59
N LEU A 38 30.95 -12.77 -8.48
CA LEU A 38 29.96 -11.70 -8.31
C LEU A 38 29.55 -11.41 -6.85
N TRP A 39 30.15 -12.06 -5.85
CA TRP A 39 29.84 -11.82 -4.43
C TRP A 39 31.08 -11.61 -3.57
N VAL A 40 31.07 -10.52 -2.80
CA VAL A 40 32.00 -10.29 -1.68
C VAL A 40 31.46 -11.02 -0.46
N ARG A 41 32.33 -11.70 0.31
CA ARG A 41 31.94 -12.27 1.60
C ARG A 41 31.76 -11.15 2.64
N PRO A 42 30.68 -11.14 3.43
CA PRO A 42 30.68 -10.44 4.71
C PRO A 42 31.83 -10.96 5.57
N SER A 43 32.70 -10.07 6.03
CA SER A 43 33.81 -10.40 6.91
C SER A 43 33.31 -10.64 8.33
N LEU A 44 33.35 -11.89 8.79
CA LEU A 44 33.15 -12.23 10.19
C LEU A 44 34.29 -11.64 11.04
N LEU A 45 33.92 -10.83 12.03
CA LEU A 45 34.76 -10.47 13.17
C LEU A 45 34.06 -10.98 14.46
N PRO A 46 34.83 -11.34 15.51
CA PRO A 46 34.28 -12.01 16.69
C PRO A 46 33.55 -11.05 17.64
N PRO A 47 32.72 -11.59 18.56
CA PRO A 47 32.16 -10.83 19.67
C PRO A 47 33.21 -10.52 20.75
N ASP A 48 32.74 -9.89 21.83
CA ASP A 48 33.40 -9.63 23.13
C ASP A 48 34.17 -8.31 23.25
N LEU A 49 33.48 -7.27 23.73
CA LEU A 49 33.85 -6.51 24.93
C LEU A 49 32.70 -5.58 25.38
N GLU A 50 32.41 -5.54 26.68
CA GLU A 50 31.24 -4.87 27.26
C GLU A 50 31.55 -3.51 27.91
N GLN A 51 30.65 -2.54 27.65
CA GLN A 51 30.30 -1.41 28.55
C GLN A 51 31.42 -0.37 28.89
N PRO A 52 31.09 0.76 29.53
CA PRO A 52 30.19 1.77 28.98
C PRO A 52 30.72 3.21 29.14
N TYR A 53 30.14 4.18 28.42
CA TYR A 53 30.16 5.58 28.84
C TYR A 53 28.80 6.24 28.63
N TRP A 54 28.31 6.91 29.69
CA TRP A 54 27.09 7.71 29.72
C TRP A 54 27.46 9.16 30.03
N GLU A 55 26.77 10.12 29.42
CA GLU A 55 26.58 11.46 29.99
C GLU A 55 25.17 11.97 29.64
N CYS A 56 24.63 12.85 30.51
CA CYS A 56 23.19 13.16 30.60
C CYS A 56 22.71 14.12 29.47
N TRP A 57 21.42 14.44 29.25
CA TRP A 57 20.34 14.93 30.13
C TRP A 57 18.97 14.87 29.38
N PRO A 58 17.80 15.08 30.02
CA PRO A 58 17.37 14.68 31.37
C PRO A 58 15.99 13.97 31.41
N ASP A 59 15.61 13.44 32.56
CA ASP A 59 14.35 12.71 32.77
C ASP A 59 13.07 13.55 32.73
N TRP A 60 11.95 12.88 32.40
CA TRP A 60 10.63 13.23 32.93
C TRP A 60 9.88 11.95 33.31
N ALA A 61 9.56 11.81 34.59
CA ALA A 61 8.68 10.78 35.12
C ALA A 61 7.69 11.45 36.08
N LEU A 62 6.39 11.31 35.82
CA LEU A 62 5.34 11.81 36.71
C LEU A 62 4.72 10.67 37.50
N ALA A 63 4.63 10.87 38.82
CA ALA A 63 4.14 9.86 39.75
C ALA A 63 2.60 9.90 39.89
N SER A 64 1.99 8.72 40.01
CA SER A 64 0.67 8.55 40.62
C SER A 64 0.84 7.74 41.91
N GLY A 65 0.74 8.39 43.06
CA GLY A 65 0.96 7.76 44.37
C GLY A 65 -0.29 7.08 44.95
N SER A 66 -0.08 6.03 45.74
CA SER A 66 -1.05 5.50 46.71
C SER A 66 -0.29 4.83 47.88
N PRO A 67 -0.84 4.80 49.11
CA PRO A 67 0.02 4.97 50.29
C PRO A 67 0.37 3.69 51.08
N CYS A 68 1.58 3.73 51.65
CA CYS A 68 1.98 3.21 52.97
C CYS A 68 1.89 1.69 53.29
N VAL A 69 3.07 1.08 53.49
CA VAL A 69 3.55 0.27 54.65
C VAL A 69 4.71 -0.60 54.14
N GLY A 70 5.93 -0.64 54.71
CA GLY A 70 6.53 0.10 55.83
C GLY A 70 7.98 -0.36 56.09
N LEU A 71 8.61 0.10 57.18
CA LEU A 71 9.89 -0.39 57.76
C LEU A 71 11.23 -0.18 57.01
N SER A 72 11.74 1.05 57.12
CA SER A 72 13.09 1.40 57.64
C SER A 72 14.18 0.32 57.80
N LEU A 73 15.37 0.58 57.22
CA LEU A 73 16.73 0.64 57.83
C LEU A 73 17.75 0.79 56.66
N ALA A 74 18.75 1.67 56.54
CA ALA A 74 19.41 2.76 57.31
C ALA A 74 20.95 2.54 57.20
N SER A 75 21.73 3.64 57.35
CA SER A 75 23.22 3.68 57.47
C SER A 75 24.06 3.59 56.16
N ARG A 76 25.21 4.27 56.00
CA ARG A 76 25.74 5.55 56.55
C ARG A 76 27.09 5.95 55.88
N CYS A 77 27.38 7.26 55.80
CA CYS A 77 28.75 7.86 55.71
C CYS A 77 29.54 7.62 54.39
N ARG A 78 30.54 8.45 53.97
CA ARG A 78 31.17 9.68 54.52
C ARG A 78 31.88 10.48 53.40
N GLU A 79 32.06 11.79 53.59
CA GLU A 79 32.93 12.72 52.80
C GLU A 79 34.38 12.76 53.40
N PRO A 80 35.31 13.73 53.11
CA PRO A 80 35.45 14.82 52.10
C PRO A 80 36.90 14.82 51.47
N PRO A 81 37.70 15.93 51.25
CA PRO A 81 37.51 17.35 50.84
C PRO A 81 38.45 17.89 49.68
N MET A 82 38.21 19.12 49.17
CA MET A 82 39.14 20.21 48.67
C MET A 82 40.44 19.90 47.84
N SER A 83 40.99 20.72 46.91
CA SER A 83 40.72 22.01 46.19
C SER A 83 41.81 22.14 45.06
N HIS A 84 42.36 23.23 44.45
CA HIS A 84 42.35 24.72 44.52
C HIS A 84 43.07 25.33 43.26
N LEU A 85 43.35 26.66 43.23
CA LEU A 85 44.22 27.46 42.29
C LEU A 85 43.73 27.76 40.84
N SER A 86 44.10 28.86 40.13
CA SER A 86 44.22 30.31 40.49
C SER A 86 44.54 31.28 39.29
N SER A 87 43.52 32.01 38.80
CA SER A 87 43.52 33.47 38.40
C SER A 87 44.53 34.05 37.32
N PRO A 88 44.63 35.39 37.00
CA PRO A 88 44.48 35.94 35.61
C PRO A 88 45.53 37.06 35.24
N PRO A 89 45.30 38.20 34.50
CA PRO A 89 44.31 38.69 33.49
C PRO A 89 45.00 39.12 32.13
N PRO A 90 45.10 40.38 31.58
CA PRO A 90 44.16 41.54 31.35
C PRO A 90 44.21 42.30 29.95
N LYS A 91 43.11 43.00 29.56
CA LYS A 91 43.02 44.31 28.78
C LYS A 91 43.39 44.36 27.25
N HIS A 92 42.94 45.31 26.39
CA HIS A 92 41.95 46.45 26.44
C HIS A 92 41.48 46.98 25.03
N LYS A 93 40.22 47.47 24.94
CA LYS A 93 39.62 48.63 24.17
C LYS A 93 39.88 48.93 22.65
N GLY A 94 38.82 49.40 21.96
CA GLY A 94 38.78 50.11 20.64
C GLY A 94 37.36 50.69 20.34
N GLU A 95 37.17 51.64 19.40
CA GLU A 95 35.95 52.49 19.31
C GLU A 95 35.34 52.79 17.90
N HIS A 96 34.02 53.08 17.89
CA HIS A 96 33.27 54.15 17.16
C HIS A 96 32.90 54.16 15.64
N LYS A 97 31.56 54.33 15.41
CA LYS A 97 30.82 55.28 14.52
C LYS A 97 30.72 55.10 12.98
N GLY A 98 29.49 55.36 12.47
CA GLY A 98 29.15 55.70 11.07
C GLY A 98 27.62 55.76 10.83
N HIS A 99 27.09 56.79 10.13
CA HIS A 99 25.64 56.99 9.87
C HIS A 99 25.30 57.06 8.36
N GLY A 100 24.04 56.75 7.98
CA GLY A 100 23.56 56.98 6.60
C GLY A 100 22.06 56.69 6.35
N LEU A 101 21.21 57.72 6.44
CA LEU A 101 19.79 57.84 6.04
C LEU A 101 19.55 59.35 5.67
N PRO A 102 18.42 59.85 5.10
CA PRO A 102 17.06 59.26 5.01
C PRO A 102 16.22 59.55 3.71
N ARG A 103 14.96 59.03 3.67
CA ARG A 103 13.70 59.57 3.03
C ARG A 103 13.69 59.93 1.51
N GLY A 104 12.55 59.89 0.79
CA GLY A 104 11.18 59.44 1.10
C GLY A 104 10.12 60.17 0.24
N SER A 105 8.84 59.71 0.27
CA SER A 105 7.61 60.40 -0.25
C SER A 105 7.50 60.66 -1.80
N GLU A 106 6.33 60.74 -2.45
CA GLU A 106 4.94 60.44 -2.03
C GLU A 106 3.97 60.03 -3.16
N ARG A 107 2.74 59.71 -2.74
CA ARG A 107 1.47 59.33 -3.40
C ARG A 107 1.11 59.96 -4.77
N GLY A 108 0.33 59.19 -5.54
CA GLY A 108 -0.81 59.70 -6.33
C GLY A 108 -0.99 59.08 -7.73
N SER A 109 -2.19 58.89 -8.31
CA SER A 109 -3.52 58.47 -7.80
C SER A 109 -4.54 58.55 -8.94
N SER A 110 -5.41 57.54 -9.11
CA SER A 110 -6.63 57.56 -9.97
C SER A 110 -6.40 57.69 -11.50
N SER A 111 -7.33 57.38 -12.41
CA SER A 111 -8.42 56.37 -12.44
C SER A 111 -9.06 56.36 -13.84
N ARG A 112 -9.86 55.30 -14.17
CA ARG A 112 -10.86 55.25 -15.27
C ARG A 112 -10.26 55.31 -16.71
N ASP A 113 -10.93 54.84 -17.76
CA ASP A 113 -12.13 53.98 -17.86
C ASP A 113 -12.16 53.19 -19.20
N LYS A 114 -13.07 52.22 -19.27
CA LYS A 114 -13.83 51.79 -20.47
C LYS A 114 -13.16 51.25 -21.75
N ASP A 115 -13.32 49.93 -21.88
CA ASP A 115 -14.28 49.27 -22.81
C ASP A 115 -13.91 48.94 -24.27
N ARG A 116 -14.39 47.74 -24.69
CA ARG A 116 -14.84 47.32 -26.05
C ARG A 116 -13.85 47.02 -27.20
N SER A 117 -13.84 45.72 -27.56
CA SER A 117 -14.11 45.11 -28.89
C SER A 117 -13.33 45.55 -30.16
N ALA A 118 -12.96 44.68 -31.09
CA ALA A 118 -12.99 43.21 -31.18
C ALA A 118 -12.21 42.72 -32.42
N THR A 119 -12.18 41.39 -32.63
CA THR A 119 -11.94 40.68 -33.92
C THR A 119 -10.62 40.97 -34.67
N VAL A 120 -9.70 40.00 -34.58
CA VAL A 120 -8.50 39.88 -35.43
C VAL A 120 -8.85 39.25 -36.79
N SER A 121 -8.31 39.77 -37.89
CA SER A 121 -7.94 38.96 -39.08
C SER A 121 -6.97 39.71 -40.03
N ASN A 122 -6.29 38.92 -40.86
CA ASN A 122 -5.59 39.28 -42.11
C ASN A 122 -4.26 40.07 -42.07
N SER A 123 -3.18 39.28 -41.98
CA SER A 123 -2.10 39.16 -42.98
C SER A 123 -1.19 40.35 -43.35
N VAL A 124 0.05 40.27 -42.82
CA VAL A 124 1.36 40.39 -43.52
C VAL A 124 1.57 41.56 -44.51
N PRO A 125 2.55 42.42 -44.20
CA PRO A 125 3.65 42.68 -45.15
C PRO A 125 5.03 42.18 -44.66
N MET A 126 5.92 41.85 -45.58
CA MET A 126 7.32 41.49 -45.31
C MET A 126 8.16 42.74 -44.95
N PRO A 127 9.08 42.68 -43.96
CA PRO A 127 10.00 43.78 -43.66
C PRO A 127 11.22 43.80 -44.59
N ALA A 128 11.74 44.99 -44.87
CA ALA A 128 13.03 45.19 -45.55
C ALA A 128 14.22 44.89 -44.61
N GLY A 129 15.38 44.55 -45.18
CA GLY A 129 16.54 44.06 -44.44
C GLY A 129 17.23 45.10 -43.54
N GLY A 130 17.43 44.74 -42.26
CA GLY A 130 18.30 45.43 -41.31
C GLY A 130 19.55 44.60 -40.99
N LYS A 131 20.70 45.26 -40.75
CA LYS A 131 22.01 44.59 -40.63
C LYS A 131 22.16 43.77 -39.34
N ALA A 132 22.88 42.66 -39.46
CA ALA A 132 23.04 41.64 -38.41
C ALA A 132 23.59 42.16 -37.08
N SER A 133 22.96 41.73 -35.98
CA SER A 133 23.63 41.52 -34.70
C SER A 133 24.10 40.06 -34.63
N ARG A 134 25.31 39.80 -34.12
CA ARG A 134 25.84 38.44 -33.95
C ARG A 134 25.31 37.83 -32.65
N THR A 135 24.09 37.31 -32.67
CA THR A 135 23.65 36.34 -31.65
C THR A 135 24.50 35.07 -31.76
N SER A 136 25.09 34.64 -30.65
CA SER A 136 25.79 33.37 -30.55
C SER A 136 24.77 32.23 -30.64
N CYS A 137 24.59 31.66 -31.83
CA CYS A 137 23.85 30.41 -31.99
C CYS A 137 24.63 29.28 -31.33
N THR A 138 24.31 28.98 -30.08
CA THR A 138 24.52 27.63 -29.53
C THR A 138 23.89 26.65 -30.53
N PRO A 139 24.61 25.61 -31.00
CA PRO A 139 23.96 24.60 -31.82
C PRO A 139 22.79 24.00 -31.03
N PRO A 140 21.64 23.72 -31.68
CA PRO A 140 20.58 22.96 -31.01
C PRO A 140 21.18 21.65 -30.53
N ALA A 141 20.86 21.24 -29.30
CA ALA A 141 21.26 19.93 -28.80
C ALA A 141 20.79 18.87 -29.82
N PRO A 142 21.63 17.86 -30.14
CA PRO A 142 21.26 16.86 -31.13
C PRO A 142 19.95 16.20 -30.72
N GLN A 143 18.93 16.28 -31.58
CA GLN A 143 17.64 15.64 -31.32
C GLN A 143 17.88 14.14 -31.19
N LYS A 144 17.79 13.61 -29.97
CA LYS A 144 17.92 12.17 -29.73
C LYS A 144 16.84 11.46 -30.55
N ALA A 145 17.25 10.49 -31.37
CA ALA A 145 16.31 9.66 -32.10
C ALA A 145 15.54 8.78 -31.09
N PRO A 146 14.20 8.67 -31.19
CA PRO A 146 13.45 7.80 -30.30
C PRO A 146 13.70 6.32 -30.60
N ASN A 147 13.74 5.50 -29.56
CA ASN A 147 13.62 4.05 -29.65
C ASN A 147 12.13 3.64 -29.73
N ARG A 148 11.84 2.33 -29.76
CA ARG A 148 10.49 1.78 -30.01
C ARG A 148 9.44 2.19 -28.99
N LEU A 149 9.84 2.52 -27.76
CA LEU A 149 8.91 2.85 -26.69
C LEU A 149 8.10 4.13 -26.97
N ILE A 150 8.48 4.93 -27.98
CA ILE A 150 7.68 6.08 -28.47
C ILE A 150 6.30 5.68 -29.02
N HIS A 151 6.07 4.40 -29.30
CA HIS A 151 4.79 3.87 -29.76
C HIS A 151 3.89 3.34 -28.63
N GLU A 152 4.39 3.28 -27.41
CA GLU A 152 3.66 2.75 -26.24
C GLU A 152 2.67 3.77 -25.65
N LYS A 153 1.82 3.29 -24.72
CA LYS A 153 0.88 4.15 -23.96
C LYS A 153 1.22 4.30 -22.49
N SER A 154 1.99 3.38 -21.89
CA SER A 154 2.52 3.53 -20.54
C SER A 154 3.35 4.82 -20.42
N PRO A 155 3.06 5.70 -19.44
CA PRO A 155 3.92 6.85 -19.14
C PRO A 155 5.36 6.44 -18.76
N TYR A 156 5.52 5.31 -18.05
CA TYR A 156 6.82 4.74 -17.71
C TYR A 156 7.63 4.33 -18.96
N LEU A 157 7.01 3.65 -19.93
CA LEU A 157 7.71 3.27 -21.16
C LEU A 157 8.03 4.50 -22.02
N LEU A 158 7.10 5.45 -22.14
CA LEU A 158 7.29 6.69 -22.89
C LEU A 158 8.41 7.57 -22.31
N GLN A 159 8.59 7.60 -20.98
CA GLN A 159 9.73 8.28 -20.33
C GLN A 159 11.07 7.76 -20.89
N HIS A 160 11.18 6.46 -21.16
CA HIS A 160 12.41 5.84 -21.64
C HIS A 160 12.62 5.90 -23.17
N ALA A 161 11.70 6.51 -23.92
CA ALA A 161 11.71 6.51 -25.39
C ALA A 161 12.91 7.26 -26.02
N TYR A 162 13.56 8.17 -25.30
CA TYR A 162 14.70 8.97 -25.80
C TYR A 162 16.05 8.60 -25.16
N ASN A 163 16.12 7.47 -24.45
CA ASN A 163 17.36 6.98 -23.87
C ASN A 163 18.30 6.40 -24.96
N PRO A 164 19.63 6.52 -24.81
CA PRO A 164 20.62 5.95 -25.74
C PRO A 164 20.59 4.41 -25.82
N VAL A 165 19.87 3.74 -24.92
CA VAL A 165 19.56 2.31 -25.02
C VAL A 165 18.49 2.08 -26.10
N ASP A 166 18.73 1.15 -27.02
CA ASP A 166 17.75 0.62 -27.98
C ASP A 166 16.73 -0.26 -27.24
N TRP A 167 15.81 0.37 -26.52
CA TRP A 167 14.76 -0.32 -25.78
C TRP A 167 13.70 -0.92 -26.71
N TYR A 168 13.29 -2.13 -26.37
CA TYR A 168 12.14 -2.84 -26.93
C TYR A 168 11.06 -2.96 -25.84
N PRO A 169 9.76 -2.91 -26.18
CA PRO A 169 8.72 -3.40 -25.28
C PRO A 169 8.79 -4.93 -25.15
N TRP A 170 8.09 -5.49 -24.16
CA TRP A 170 8.00 -6.95 -24.01
C TRP A 170 7.15 -7.56 -25.13
N GLY A 171 7.80 -8.26 -26.07
CA GLY A 171 7.12 -8.97 -27.15
C GLY A 171 8.07 -9.59 -28.16
N GLN A 172 7.47 -10.26 -29.15
CA GLN A 172 8.15 -11.17 -30.07
C GLN A 172 9.33 -10.57 -30.84
N GLU A 173 9.31 -9.28 -31.21
CA GLU A 173 10.43 -8.62 -31.92
C GLU A 173 11.73 -8.74 -31.11
N ALA A 174 11.67 -8.48 -29.80
CA ALA A 174 12.83 -8.58 -28.92
C ALA A 174 13.31 -10.04 -28.78
N PHE A 175 12.38 -10.98 -28.66
CA PHE A 175 12.70 -12.39 -28.45
C PHE A 175 13.33 -13.01 -29.70
N ASP A 176 12.80 -12.71 -30.89
CA ASP A 176 13.36 -13.21 -32.14
C ASP A 176 14.66 -12.50 -32.52
N LYS A 177 14.83 -11.21 -32.18
CA LYS A 177 16.14 -10.54 -32.23
C LYS A 177 17.17 -11.24 -31.33
N ALA A 178 16.82 -11.52 -30.07
CA ALA A 178 17.72 -12.19 -29.12
C ALA A 178 18.11 -13.61 -29.57
N LYS A 179 17.16 -14.39 -30.11
CA LYS A 179 17.42 -15.71 -30.71
C LYS A 179 18.31 -15.61 -31.95
N LYS A 180 18.01 -14.69 -32.87
CA LYS A 180 18.73 -14.49 -34.14
C LYS A 180 20.15 -13.96 -33.97
N GLU A 181 20.36 -13.02 -33.04
CA GLU A 181 21.69 -12.47 -32.72
C GLU A 181 22.43 -13.30 -31.66
N ASN A 182 21.78 -14.32 -31.06
CA ASN A 182 22.33 -15.14 -29.97
C ASN A 182 22.82 -14.29 -28.77
N LYS A 183 22.08 -13.21 -28.47
CA LYS A 183 22.35 -12.28 -27.37
C LYS A 183 21.48 -12.58 -26.15
N PRO A 184 21.98 -12.39 -24.93
CA PRO A 184 21.12 -12.38 -23.74
C PRO A 184 20.19 -11.16 -23.76
N ILE A 185 18.99 -11.33 -23.20
CA ILE A 185 18.05 -10.23 -22.99
C ILE A 185 18.40 -9.55 -21.68
N PHE A 186 18.46 -8.22 -21.68
CA PHE A 186 18.48 -7.41 -20.47
C PHE A 186 17.07 -6.90 -20.20
N LEU A 187 16.38 -7.51 -19.24
CA LEU A 187 15.06 -7.11 -18.79
C LEU A 187 15.17 -6.07 -17.67
N SER A 188 14.53 -4.92 -17.83
CA SER A 188 14.42 -3.89 -16.78
C SER A 188 12.94 -3.55 -16.53
N VAL A 189 12.49 -3.74 -15.30
CA VAL A 189 11.08 -3.62 -14.88
C VAL A 189 10.92 -2.54 -13.81
N GLY A 190 9.90 -1.70 -13.95
CA GLY A 190 9.57 -0.62 -13.01
C GLY A 190 8.18 -0.04 -13.27
N TYR A 191 7.92 1.17 -12.79
CA TYR A 191 6.64 1.90 -12.96
C TYR A 191 6.85 3.41 -12.76
N SER A 192 5.85 4.20 -13.16
CA SER A 192 5.94 5.64 -13.46
C SER A 192 6.12 6.60 -12.27
N THR A 193 6.01 6.11 -11.03
CA THR A 193 6.08 6.92 -9.79
C THR A 193 7.18 6.47 -8.84
N CYS A 194 8.15 5.71 -9.37
CA CYS A 194 9.16 5.04 -8.58
C CYS A 194 10.48 5.82 -8.59
N HIS A 195 10.76 6.56 -7.51
CA HIS A 195 11.99 7.35 -7.33
C HIS A 195 13.28 6.58 -7.70
N TRP A 196 13.42 5.33 -7.25
CA TRP A 196 14.58 4.48 -7.58
C TRP A 196 14.67 4.11 -9.08
N CYS A 197 13.55 4.07 -9.81
CA CYS A 197 13.55 3.89 -11.26
C CYS A 197 14.02 5.15 -11.99
N HIS A 198 13.60 6.34 -11.52
CA HIS A 198 14.03 7.62 -12.09
C HIS A 198 15.53 7.87 -11.84
N MET A 199 16.04 7.58 -10.64
CA MET A 199 17.48 7.62 -10.37
C MET A 199 18.28 6.67 -11.27
N MET A 200 17.83 5.43 -11.47
CA MET A 200 18.55 4.50 -12.36
C MET A 200 18.44 4.91 -13.84
N GLU A 201 17.37 5.59 -14.23
CA GLU A 201 17.30 6.22 -15.54
C GLU A 201 18.38 7.28 -15.72
N GLU A 202 18.40 8.29 -14.86
CA GLU A 202 19.29 9.43 -14.96
C GLU A 202 20.76 9.03 -14.80
N GLU A 203 21.08 8.21 -13.79
CA GLU A 203 22.46 7.80 -13.52
C GLU A 203 23.00 6.77 -14.53
N SER A 204 22.14 5.85 -15.03
CA SER A 204 22.59 4.71 -15.84
C SER A 204 21.97 4.62 -17.25
N PHE A 205 20.66 4.77 -17.43
CA PHE A 205 20.05 4.56 -18.76
C PHE A 205 20.18 5.77 -19.70
N GLN A 206 20.39 6.99 -19.17
CA GLN A 206 20.72 8.19 -19.95
C GLN A 206 22.22 8.31 -20.28
N ASN A 207 23.08 7.48 -19.68
CA ASN A 207 24.52 7.47 -19.90
C ASN A 207 24.87 6.80 -21.25
N GLU A 208 25.52 7.55 -22.13
CA GLU A 208 25.85 7.12 -23.49
C GLU A 208 26.82 5.92 -23.55
N GLU A 209 27.76 5.76 -22.59
CA GLU A 209 28.65 4.58 -22.57
C GLU A 209 27.89 3.32 -22.13
N ILE A 210 27.03 3.44 -21.11
CA ILE A 210 26.20 2.34 -20.64
C ILE A 210 25.17 1.95 -21.72
N GLY A 211 24.58 2.94 -22.40
CA GLY A 211 23.72 2.72 -23.56
C GLY A 211 24.42 1.96 -24.68
N ARG A 212 25.64 2.36 -25.04
CA ARG A 212 26.47 1.66 -26.03
C ARG A 212 26.76 0.21 -25.62
N LEU A 213 27.17 -0.04 -24.36
CA LEU A 213 27.44 -1.39 -23.85
C LEU A 213 26.19 -2.29 -23.89
N LEU A 214 25.02 -1.74 -23.57
CA LEU A 214 23.75 -2.46 -23.67
C LEU A 214 23.41 -2.81 -25.12
N ASN A 215 23.54 -1.87 -26.05
CA ASN A 215 23.18 -2.08 -27.46
C ASN A 215 24.13 -3.03 -28.20
N GLU A 216 25.42 -3.02 -27.85
CA GLU A 216 26.43 -3.90 -28.44
C GLU A 216 26.21 -5.37 -28.07
N ASP A 217 26.05 -5.67 -26.78
CA ASP A 217 26.13 -7.04 -26.26
C ASP A 217 24.77 -7.67 -25.85
N PHE A 218 23.69 -6.89 -25.72
CA PHE A 218 22.38 -7.34 -25.19
C PHE A 218 21.21 -7.00 -26.13
N VAL A 219 20.03 -7.55 -25.82
CA VAL A 219 18.74 -7.00 -26.29
C VAL A 219 17.99 -6.43 -25.09
N SER A 220 17.80 -5.12 -25.05
CA SER A 220 17.27 -4.41 -23.88
C SER A 220 15.75 -4.30 -23.93
N VAL A 221 15.07 -4.94 -22.98
CA VAL A 221 13.60 -4.97 -22.88
C VAL A 221 13.13 -4.17 -21.67
N LYS A 222 12.21 -3.23 -21.88
CA LYS A 222 11.63 -2.39 -20.83
C LYS A 222 10.19 -2.79 -20.55
N VAL A 223 9.81 -2.86 -19.27
CA VAL A 223 8.48 -3.31 -18.83
C VAL A 223 7.94 -2.42 -17.71
N ASP A 224 6.71 -1.97 -17.89
CA ASP A 224 5.89 -1.41 -16.82
C ASP A 224 5.22 -2.56 -16.04
N ARG A 225 5.56 -2.73 -14.76
CA ARG A 225 4.96 -3.78 -13.90
C ARG A 225 3.45 -3.63 -13.75
N GLU A 226 2.95 -2.40 -13.86
CA GLU A 226 1.53 -2.12 -13.75
C GLU A 226 0.76 -2.56 -14.98
N GLU A 227 1.42 -2.78 -16.12
CA GLU A 227 0.81 -3.31 -17.34
C GLU A 227 1.09 -4.81 -17.53
N ARG A 228 2.24 -5.30 -17.02
CA ARG A 228 2.66 -6.71 -17.08
C ARG A 228 3.05 -7.26 -15.69
N PRO A 229 2.08 -7.42 -14.77
CA PRO A 229 2.31 -8.03 -13.45
C PRO A 229 2.72 -9.51 -13.56
N ASP A 230 2.41 -10.17 -14.67
CA ASP A 230 2.81 -11.54 -14.96
C ASP A 230 4.31 -11.67 -15.20
N VAL A 231 4.89 -10.75 -15.99
CA VAL A 231 6.34 -10.62 -16.18
C VAL A 231 7.01 -10.21 -14.87
N ASP A 232 6.46 -9.22 -14.17
CA ASP A 232 6.97 -8.72 -12.89
C ASP A 232 7.07 -9.85 -11.83
N LYS A 233 5.96 -10.56 -11.58
CA LYS A 233 5.91 -11.62 -10.56
C LYS A 233 6.88 -12.77 -10.87
N VAL A 234 6.94 -13.24 -12.13
CA VAL A 234 7.84 -14.34 -12.53
C VAL A 234 9.31 -14.02 -12.27
N TYR A 235 9.77 -12.83 -12.65
CA TYR A 235 11.19 -12.47 -12.50
C TYR A 235 11.52 -11.91 -11.10
N MET A 236 10.55 -11.34 -10.38
CA MET A 236 10.71 -10.97 -8.97
C MET A 236 10.91 -12.21 -8.09
N THR A 237 10.16 -13.29 -8.33
CA THR A 237 10.38 -14.58 -7.63
C THR A 237 11.79 -15.12 -7.89
N PHE A 238 12.35 -14.95 -9.10
CA PHE A 238 13.76 -15.29 -9.36
C PHE A 238 14.74 -14.43 -8.55
N VAL A 239 14.55 -13.09 -8.52
CA VAL A 239 15.45 -12.18 -7.78
C VAL A 239 15.39 -12.49 -6.29
N GLN A 240 14.20 -12.60 -5.70
CA GLN A 240 14.00 -12.94 -4.28
C GLN A 240 14.57 -14.32 -3.89
N ALA A 241 14.62 -15.28 -4.82
CA ALA A 241 15.18 -16.61 -4.58
C ALA A 241 16.70 -16.70 -4.79
N THR A 242 17.32 -15.70 -5.42
CA THR A 242 18.76 -15.70 -5.77
C THR A 242 19.56 -14.59 -5.11
N SER A 243 18.90 -13.56 -4.58
CA SER A 243 19.46 -12.42 -3.85
C SER A 243 18.84 -12.30 -2.45
N SER A 244 19.45 -11.52 -1.56
CA SER A 244 18.98 -11.29 -0.19
C SER A 244 17.83 -10.29 -0.08
N GLY A 245 16.96 -10.20 -1.09
CA GLY A 245 15.88 -9.23 -1.19
C GLY A 245 15.35 -9.05 -2.63
N GLY A 246 14.41 -8.11 -2.80
CA GLY A 246 13.82 -7.74 -4.08
C GLY A 246 13.28 -6.30 -4.04
N GLY A 247 12.65 -5.84 -5.12
CA GLY A 247 12.13 -4.48 -5.27
C GLY A 247 12.44 -3.88 -6.65
N TRP A 248 12.02 -2.62 -6.87
CA TRP A 248 12.15 -1.93 -8.15
C TRP A 248 13.16 -0.77 -8.07
N PRO A 249 13.88 -0.42 -9.16
CA PRO A 249 13.88 -1.07 -10.47
C PRO A 249 14.45 -2.48 -10.39
N MET A 250 13.78 -3.43 -11.03
CA MET A 250 14.23 -4.82 -11.11
C MET A 250 14.96 -5.02 -12.43
N ASN A 251 16.16 -5.61 -12.37
CA ASN A 251 17.05 -5.75 -13.51
C ASN A 251 17.56 -7.19 -13.59
N VAL A 252 17.21 -7.90 -14.67
CA VAL A 252 17.40 -9.36 -14.82
C VAL A 252 17.94 -9.68 -16.21
N TRP A 253 18.90 -10.59 -16.29
CA TRP A 253 19.45 -11.09 -17.55
C TRP A 253 18.88 -12.46 -17.86
N LEU A 254 18.31 -12.59 -19.05
CA LEU A 254 17.63 -13.78 -19.55
C LEU A 254 18.34 -14.39 -20.75
N THR A 255 18.19 -15.69 -20.92
CA THR A 255 18.54 -16.38 -22.17
C THR A 255 17.61 -15.94 -23.31
N PRO A 256 17.94 -16.24 -24.58
CA PRO A 256 17.00 -16.16 -25.70
C PRO A 256 15.74 -17.06 -25.56
N SER A 257 15.73 -17.97 -24.58
CA SER A 257 14.58 -18.79 -24.15
C SER A 257 13.85 -18.21 -22.93
N LEU A 258 14.09 -16.94 -22.57
CA LEU A 258 13.46 -16.18 -21.48
C LEU A 258 13.68 -16.75 -20.07
N GLN A 259 14.62 -17.68 -19.91
CA GLN A 259 15.02 -18.23 -18.62
C GLN A 259 16.01 -17.28 -17.93
N PRO A 260 15.83 -16.92 -16.65
CA PRO A 260 16.69 -15.98 -15.95
C PRO A 260 17.99 -16.64 -15.45
N PHE A 261 19.10 -15.90 -15.42
CA PHE A 261 20.40 -16.42 -14.94
C PHE A 261 21.22 -15.46 -14.07
N VAL A 262 21.01 -14.14 -14.15
CA VAL A 262 21.50 -13.14 -13.19
C VAL A 262 20.39 -12.11 -12.95
N GLY A 263 20.29 -11.54 -11.76
CA GLY A 263 19.37 -10.44 -11.48
C GLY A 263 19.71 -9.69 -10.20
N GLY A 264 19.07 -8.52 -10.03
CA GLY A 264 19.19 -7.65 -8.87
C GLY A 264 18.24 -6.47 -8.97
N THR A 265 18.36 -5.52 -8.03
CA THR A 265 17.53 -4.30 -8.02
C THR A 265 18.30 -3.09 -8.57
N TYR A 266 18.61 -2.09 -7.72
CA TYR A 266 19.35 -0.89 -8.10
C TYR A 266 20.87 -1.15 -8.22
N PHE A 267 21.41 -0.87 -9.40
CA PHE A 267 22.86 -0.80 -9.63
C PHE A 267 23.27 0.66 -9.86
N PRO A 268 24.24 1.22 -9.10
CA PRO A 268 24.84 2.52 -9.42
C PRO A 268 25.63 2.40 -10.73
N PRO A 269 25.93 3.49 -11.47
CA PRO A 269 26.59 3.39 -12.77
C PRO A 269 28.02 2.82 -12.68
N GLU A 270 28.80 3.32 -11.73
CA GLU A 270 30.22 2.95 -11.48
C GLU A 270 30.39 2.22 -10.14
N ASP A 271 31.54 1.55 -9.95
CA ASP A 271 31.85 0.78 -8.75
C ASP A 271 31.99 1.68 -7.50
N GLY A 272 31.23 1.36 -6.44
CA GLY A 272 31.30 2.02 -5.13
C GLY A 272 31.93 1.14 -4.05
N LEU A 273 32.16 1.71 -2.86
CA LEU A 273 32.77 1.01 -1.71
C LEU A 273 32.01 -0.27 -1.27
N THR A 274 30.69 -0.34 -1.52
CA THR A 274 29.81 -1.41 -1.03
C THR A 274 28.92 -2.04 -2.11
N ARG A 275 28.93 -1.53 -3.34
CA ARG A 275 28.10 -2.03 -4.46
C ARG A 275 28.90 -2.01 -5.76
N VAL A 276 28.77 -3.08 -6.54
CA VAL A 276 29.36 -3.18 -7.88
C VAL A 276 28.57 -2.31 -8.86
N GLY A 277 29.28 -1.56 -9.70
CA GLY A 277 28.71 -0.67 -10.70
C GLY A 277 28.08 -1.43 -11.86
N PHE A 278 27.01 -0.87 -12.42
CA PHE A 278 26.24 -1.43 -13.53
C PHE A 278 27.14 -1.67 -14.76
N ARG A 279 28.06 -0.75 -15.05
CA ARG A 279 29.10 -0.91 -16.08
C ARG A 279 29.96 -2.15 -15.87
N THR A 280 30.42 -2.39 -14.63
CA THR A 280 31.19 -3.57 -14.24
C THR A 280 30.35 -4.85 -14.27
N VAL A 281 29.07 -4.80 -13.91
CA VAL A 281 28.13 -5.93 -14.05
C VAL A 281 27.94 -6.32 -15.52
N LEU A 282 27.66 -5.36 -16.40
CA LEU A 282 27.48 -5.59 -17.85
C LEU A 282 28.72 -6.25 -18.47
N MET A 283 29.92 -5.72 -18.20
CA MET A 283 31.17 -6.28 -18.71
C MET A 283 31.40 -7.72 -18.23
N ARG A 284 31.09 -8.04 -16.97
CA ARG A 284 31.22 -9.41 -16.43
C ARG A 284 30.22 -10.37 -17.09
N ILE A 285 28.96 -9.98 -17.24
CA ILE A 285 27.92 -10.83 -17.84
C ILE A 285 28.23 -11.10 -19.32
N ARG A 286 28.68 -10.07 -20.07
CA ARG A 286 29.19 -10.22 -21.43
C ARG A 286 30.28 -11.28 -21.53
N GLU A 287 31.27 -11.23 -20.64
CA GLU A 287 32.41 -12.15 -20.69
C GLU A 287 31.99 -13.59 -20.34
N GLN A 288 31.10 -13.76 -19.37
CA GLN A 288 30.53 -15.07 -19.04
C GLN A 288 29.66 -15.63 -20.17
N TRP A 289 28.92 -14.79 -20.92
CA TRP A 289 28.17 -15.23 -22.10
C TRP A 289 29.07 -15.65 -23.27
N LYS A 290 30.24 -15.01 -23.42
CA LYS A 290 31.21 -15.33 -24.48
C LYS A 290 32.09 -16.55 -24.14
N GLN A 291 32.50 -16.73 -22.88
CA GLN A 291 33.39 -17.82 -22.47
C GLN A 291 32.66 -19.06 -21.94
N ASN A 292 31.61 -18.88 -21.13
CA ASN A 292 31.02 -19.92 -20.27
C ASN A 292 29.52 -20.15 -20.55
N LYS A 293 29.07 -19.90 -21.79
CA LYS A 293 27.65 -19.93 -22.18
C LYS A 293 26.89 -21.16 -21.70
N ASN A 294 27.42 -22.37 -21.95
CA ASN A 294 26.73 -23.62 -21.60
C ASN A 294 26.49 -23.72 -20.09
N THR A 295 27.49 -23.38 -19.28
CA THR A 295 27.39 -23.32 -17.81
C THR A 295 26.34 -22.30 -17.36
N LEU A 296 26.13 -21.19 -18.07
CA LEU A 296 25.03 -20.26 -17.77
C LEU A 296 23.66 -20.86 -18.11
N LEU A 297 23.52 -21.55 -19.23
CA LEU A 297 22.28 -22.23 -19.62
C LEU A 297 21.90 -23.34 -18.62
N GLU A 298 22.84 -24.22 -18.27
CA GLU A 298 22.66 -25.29 -17.27
C GLU A 298 22.26 -24.73 -15.90
N ASN A 299 22.86 -23.61 -15.47
CA ASN A 299 22.47 -22.93 -14.24
C ASN A 299 21.06 -22.30 -14.34
N SER A 300 20.73 -21.69 -15.48
CA SER A 300 19.43 -21.07 -15.72
C SER A 300 18.29 -22.11 -15.71
N GLU A 301 18.49 -23.25 -16.37
CA GLU A 301 17.56 -24.38 -16.34
C GLU A 301 17.42 -24.97 -14.94
N ARG A 302 18.53 -25.17 -14.22
CA ARG A 302 18.54 -25.66 -12.83
C ARG A 302 17.79 -24.72 -11.88
N VAL A 303 17.98 -23.41 -11.99
CA VAL A 303 17.24 -22.43 -11.17
C VAL A 303 15.77 -22.37 -11.59
N THR A 304 15.45 -22.32 -12.88
CA THR A 304 14.06 -22.30 -13.38
C THR A 304 13.27 -23.52 -12.89
N THR A 305 13.89 -24.71 -12.95
CA THR A 305 13.29 -25.96 -12.44
C THR A 305 13.08 -25.92 -10.92
N ALA A 306 14.05 -25.38 -10.17
CA ALA A 306 13.92 -25.22 -8.72
C ALA A 306 12.89 -24.15 -8.32
N LEU A 307 12.65 -23.14 -9.16
CA LEU A 307 11.59 -22.14 -8.97
C LEU A 307 10.21 -22.73 -9.26
N LEU A 308 10.05 -23.46 -10.37
CA LEU A 308 8.84 -24.21 -10.71
C LEU A 308 8.41 -25.12 -9.54
N ALA A 309 9.32 -25.98 -9.06
CA ALA A 309 9.04 -26.91 -7.95
C ALA A 309 8.83 -26.24 -6.58
N ARG A 310 9.16 -24.94 -6.43
CA ARG A 310 8.87 -24.14 -5.22
C ARG A 310 7.59 -23.32 -5.33
N SER A 311 7.21 -22.95 -6.54
CA SER A 311 6.03 -22.12 -6.85
C SER A 311 4.81 -22.97 -7.24
N GLU A 312 4.95 -24.29 -7.29
CA GLU A 312 3.85 -25.22 -7.55
C GLU A 312 2.88 -25.27 -6.36
N ILE A 313 1.75 -24.58 -6.53
CA ILE A 313 0.65 -24.57 -5.58
C ILE A 313 -0.44 -25.49 -6.09
N THR A 314 -0.63 -26.61 -5.39
CA THR A 314 -1.52 -27.70 -5.78
C THR A 314 -2.13 -28.37 -4.55
N MET A 315 -3.37 -28.86 -4.69
CA MET A 315 -4.03 -29.68 -3.66
C MET A 315 -3.17 -30.90 -3.31
N GLY A 316 -2.53 -31.54 -4.31
CA GLY A 316 -1.91 -32.85 -4.15
C GLY A 316 -2.94 -33.89 -3.69
N ASP A 317 -2.54 -34.82 -2.83
CA ASP A 317 -3.45 -35.85 -2.27
C ASP A 317 -4.45 -35.30 -1.22
N ARG A 318 -4.49 -33.97 -1.01
CA ARG A 318 -5.34 -33.34 0.02
C ARG A 318 -6.75 -33.13 -0.53
N GLN A 319 -7.75 -33.62 0.19
CA GLN A 319 -9.18 -33.48 -0.17
C GLN A 319 -9.88 -32.31 0.55
N LEU A 320 -9.27 -31.74 1.59
CA LEU A 320 -9.87 -30.71 2.44
C LEU A 320 -8.82 -29.65 2.86
N PRO A 321 -9.26 -28.40 3.12
CA PRO A 321 -8.39 -27.33 3.60
C PRO A 321 -7.97 -27.55 5.06
N PRO A 322 -6.97 -26.79 5.58
CA PRO A 322 -6.56 -26.90 6.98
C PRO A 322 -7.64 -26.38 7.94
N SER A 323 -7.52 -26.73 9.23
CA SER A 323 -8.40 -26.19 10.29
C SER A 323 -8.27 -24.66 10.38
N ALA A 324 -9.39 -23.94 10.21
CA ALA A 324 -9.43 -22.48 10.32
C ALA A 324 -8.95 -22.02 11.70
N SER A 325 -9.41 -22.67 12.77
CA SER A 325 -8.95 -22.40 14.14
C SER A 325 -7.43 -22.49 14.27
N THR A 326 -6.81 -23.55 13.72
CA THR A 326 -5.35 -23.74 13.81
C THR A 326 -4.57 -22.73 12.97
N MET A 327 -5.09 -22.33 11.80
CA MET A 327 -4.44 -21.32 10.96
C MET A 327 -4.62 -19.91 11.54
N ASN A 328 -5.79 -19.60 12.11
CA ASN A 328 -6.08 -18.34 12.81
C ASN A 328 -5.13 -18.12 13.98
N SER A 329 -5.05 -19.06 14.93
CA SER A 329 -4.19 -18.90 16.10
C SER A 329 -2.71 -18.78 15.71
N ARG A 330 -2.24 -19.53 14.70
CA ARG A 330 -0.86 -19.38 14.20
C ARG A 330 -0.61 -18.05 13.49
N CYS A 331 -1.57 -17.56 12.69
CA CYS A 331 -1.46 -16.26 12.02
C CYS A 331 -1.43 -15.13 13.06
N PHE A 332 -2.29 -15.20 14.08
CA PHE A 332 -2.29 -14.26 15.19
C PHE A 332 -0.98 -14.31 15.99
N GLN A 333 -0.48 -15.50 16.37
CA GLN A 333 0.78 -15.66 17.08
C GLN A 333 1.97 -15.06 16.30
N GLN A 334 2.09 -15.34 15.00
CA GLN A 334 3.14 -14.75 14.16
C GLN A 334 3.03 -13.22 14.02
N LEU A 335 1.82 -12.67 14.09
CA LEU A 335 1.59 -11.22 14.09
C LEU A 335 1.91 -10.59 15.45
N ASP A 336 1.66 -11.28 16.56
CA ASP A 336 1.94 -10.81 17.92
C ASP A 336 3.44 -10.87 18.25
N GLU A 337 4.12 -11.94 17.85
CA GLU A 337 5.59 -12.09 17.92
C GLU A 337 6.33 -11.02 17.09
N GLY A 338 5.73 -10.54 16.00
CA GLY A 338 6.30 -9.54 15.09
C GLY A 338 5.77 -8.11 15.29
N TYR A 339 5.00 -7.83 16.34
CA TYR A 339 4.30 -6.56 16.51
C TYR A 339 5.14 -5.46 17.18
N ASP A 340 5.05 -4.25 16.64
CA ASP A 340 5.69 -3.07 17.22
C ASP A 340 4.79 -2.38 18.25
N GLU A 341 5.04 -2.62 19.54
CA GLU A 341 4.30 -1.99 20.65
C GLU A 341 4.42 -0.45 20.68
N GLU A 342 5.53 0.11 20.21
CA GLU A 342 5.86 1.54 20.35
C GLU A 342 5.26 2.37 19.21
N TYR A 343 5.21 1.83 17.99
CA TYR A 343 4.76 2.55 16.79
C TYR A 343 3.69 1.81 15.98
N GLY A 344 3.28 0.60 16.35
CA GLY A 344 2.35 -0.22 15.57
C GLY A 344 2.94 -0.73 14.24
N GLY A 345 2.28 -1.73 13.65
CA GLY A 345 2.78 -2.45 12.47
C GLY A 345 3.60 -3.70 12.79
N PHE A 346 4.10 -4.35 11.74
CA PHE A 346 4.55 -5.75 11.73
C PHE A 346 5.91 -5.96 11.04
N ALA A 347 6.72 -4.91 10.99
CA ALA A 347 8.06 -4.86 10.39
C ALA A 347 8.84 -3.69 11.02
N GLU A 348 10.18 -3.71 11.02
CA GLU A 348 10.96 -2.59 11.55
C GLU A 348 10.99 -1.39 10.60
N ALA A 349 11.66 -1.53 9.45
CA ALA A 349 11.74 -0.55 8.38
C ALA A 349 12.20 -1.23 7.06
N PRO A 350 11.69 -0.83 5.88
CA PRO A 350 10.54 0.05 5.67
C PRO A 350 9.21 -0.53 6.18
N LYS A 351 8.26 0.33 6.53
CA LYS A 351 6.92 -0.05 7.03
C LYS A 351 5.82 0.21 6.00
N PHE A 352 5.14 -0.86 5.57
CA PHE A 352 3.99 -0.83 4.65
C PHE A 352 2.66 -0.96 5.42
N PRO A 353 1.60 -0.19 5.07
CA PRO A 353 0.32 -0.22 5.79
C PRO A 353 -0.41 -1.57 5.82
N THR A 354 -0.19 -2.41 4.80
CA THR A 354 -0.61 -3.83 4.70
C THR A 354 -2.04 -4.13 5.23
N PRO A 355 -3.11 -3.52 4.68
CA PRO A 355 -4.45 -3.50 5.30
C PRO A 355 -5.12 -4.87 5.50
N VAL A 356 -4.68 -5.88 4.75
CA VAL A 356 -5.07 -7.30 4.90
C VAL A 356 -4.80 -7.85 6.31
N ILE A 357 -3.68 -7.47 6.93
CA ILE A 357 -3.33 -7.89 8.30
C ILE A 357 -4.33 -7.31 9.29
N LEU A 358 -4.67 -6.04 9.13
CA LEU A 358 -5.60 -5.31 10.01
C LEU A 358 -7.04 -5.87 9.87
N SER A 359 -7.45 -6.21 8.64
CA SER A 359 -8.74 -6.88 8.36
C SER A 359 -8.82 -8.31 8.91
N PHE A 360 -7.70 -9.04 8.90
CA PHE A 360 -7.56 -10.32 9.60
C PHE A 360 -7.70 -10.13 11.12
N LEU A 361 -6.98 -9.19 11.74
CA LEU A 361 -7.00 -8.95 13.18
C LEU A 361 -8.39 -8.54 13.68
N PHE A 362 -9.15 -7.72 12.96
CA PHE A 362 -10.54 -7.43 13.30
C PHE A 362 -11.46 -8.65 13.20
N SER A 363 -11.23 -9.55 12.24
CA SER A 363 -11.99 -10.81 12.13
C SER A 363 -11.61 -11.83 13.20
N TYR A 364 -10.33 -11.85 13.61
CA TYR A 364 -9.82 -12.64 14.72
C TYR A 364 -10.40 -12.14 16.06
N TRP A 365 -10.38 -10.81 16.32
CA TRP A 365 -11.05 -10.20 17.46
C TRP A 365 -12.52 -10.63 17.57
N LEU A 366 -13.28 -10.55 16.46
CA LEU A 366 -14.70 -10.93 16.49
C LEU A 366 -14.90 -12.38 16.92
N SER A 367 -14.07 -13.29 16.41
CA SER A 367 -14.14 -14.73 16.75
C SER A 367 -13.67 -15.04 18.18
N HIS A 368 -12.96 -14.10 18.84
CA HIS A 368 -12.31 -14.32 20.14
C HIS A 368 -12.59 -13.19 21.15
N ARG A 369 -13.71 -12.44 21.04
CA ARG A 369 -14.01 -11.24 21.84
C ARG A 369 -13.89 -11.41 23.38
N VAL A 370 -14.06 -12.63 23.88
CA VAL A 370 -14.00 -12.96 25.32
C VAL A 370 -12.61 -13.42 25.79
N THR A 371 -11.59 -13.41 24.91
CA THR A 371 -10.22 -13.81 25.26
C THR A 371 -9.26 -12.61 25.28
N GLN A 372 -8.10 -12.82 25.93
CA GLN A 372 -7.00 -11.87 25.90
C GLN A 372 -6.48 -11.67 24.47
N ASP A 373 -6.28 -12.75 23.71
CA ASP A 373 -5.87 -12.75 22.30
C ASP A 373 -6.79 -11.89 21.41
N GLY A 374 -8.12 -11.99 21.59
CA GLY A 374 -9.07 -11.19 20.84
C GLY A 374 -8.95 -9.70 21.17
N SER A 375 -8.89 -9.37 22.47
CA SER A 375 -8.67 -8.01 22.96
C SER A 375 -7.35 -7.41 22.46
N ARG A 376 -6.30 -8.24 22.40
CA ARG A 376 -4.98 -7.93 21.88
C ARG A 376 -5.01 -7.66 20.37
N ALA A 377 -5.64 -8.52 19.58
CA ALA A 377 -5.81 -8.29 18.14
C ALA A 377 -6.52 -6.96 17.81
N GLN A 378 -7.53 -6.58 18.62
CA GLN A 378 -8.20 -5.28 18.51
C GLN A 378 -7.25 -4.12 18.83
N GLN A 379 -6.48 -4.21 19.92
CA GLN A 379 -5.48 -3.21 20.31
C GLN A 379 -4.43 -3.02 19.22
N MET A 380 -3.85 -4.10 18.69
CA MET A 380 -2.81 -4.05 17.64
C MET A 380 -3.31 -3.36 16.37
N ALA A 381 -4.53 -3.71 15.93
CA ALA A 381 -5.11 -3.14 14.72
C ALA A 381 -5.44 -1.64 14.88
N LEU A 382 -6.12 -1.26 15.98
CA LEU A 382 -6.47 0.13 16.25
C LEU A 382 -5.23 1.01 16.51
N HIS A 383 -4.24 0.51 17.26
CA HIS A 383 -2.99 1.24 17.50
C HIS A 383 -2.20 1.47 16.20
N THR A 384 -2.06 0.44 15.36
CA THR A 384 -1.40 0.58 14.05
C THR A 384 -2.08 1.63 13.18
N LEU A 385 -3.41 1.60 13.08
CA LEU A 385 -4.19 2.61 12.36
C LEU A 385 -4.02 4.03 12.94
N LYS A 386 -3.97 4.16 14.27
CA LYS A 386 -3.77 5.46 14.94
C LYS A 386 -2.35 6.01 14.73
N MET A 387 -1.33 5.16 14.78
CA MET A 387 0.05 5.57 14.54
C MET A 387 0.31 5.91 13.07
N MET A 388 -0.24 5.16 12.11
CA MET A 388 -0.22 5.54 10.69
C MET A 388 -0.93 6.88 10.43
N ALA A 389 -2.12 7.08 11.02
CA ALA A 389 -2.91 8.30 10.82
C ALA A 389 -2.32 9.55 11.51
N ASN A 390 -1.42 9.37 12.48
CA ASN A 390 -0.66 10.42 13.15
C ASN A 390 0.73 10.63 12.53
N GLY A 391 1.31 9.60 11.91
CA GLY A 391 2.61 9.66 11.22
C GLY A 391 2.61 10.56 9.98
N GLY A 392 3.79 10.79 9.43
CA GLY A 392 3.98 11.55 8.18
C GLY A 392 3.72 10.73 6.92
N ILE A 393 3.48 9.42 7.06
CA ILE A 393 2.88 8.59 5.99
C ILE A 393 1.48 9.09 5.60
N ARG A 394 0.76 9.80 6.48
CA ARG A 394 -0.44 10.56 6.13
C ARG A 394 -0.07 11.98 5.72
N ASP A 395 -0.57 12.43 4.57
CA ASP A 395 -0.46 13.83 4.15
C ASP A 395 -1.47 14.69 4.92
N HIS A 396 -1.08 15.23 6.07
CA HIS A 396 -1.98 16.04 6.93
C HIS A 396 -2.57 17.29 6.23
N VAL A 397 -1.90 17.81 5.20
CA VAL A 397 -2.33 19.01 4.46
C VAL A 397 -3.25 18.68 3.29
N GLY A 398 -3.00 17.58 2.56
CA GLY A 398 -3.78 17.18 1.38
C GLY A 398 -4.77 16.03 1.59
N GLN A 399 -4.67 15.33 2.72
CA GLN A 399 -5.24 14.00 2.97
C GLN A 399 -4.72 12.91 2.01
N GLY A 400 -5.12 11.67 2.27
CA GLY A 400 -4.57 10.47 1.65
C GLY A 400 -3.23 10.05 2.27
N PHE A 401 -2.82 8.82 1.96
CA PHE A 401 -1.60 8.20 2.46
C PHE A 401 -0.56 8.04 1.37
N HIS A 402 0.70 8.23 1.75
CA HIS A 402 1.87 7.76 1.00
C HIS A 402 2.02 6.25 1.16
N ARG A 403 2.62 5.59 0.17
CA ARG A 403 2.63 4.12 0.03
C ARG A 403 3.28 3.39 1.20
N TYR A 404 4.41 3.89 1.70
CA TYR A 404 5.13 3.29 2.83
C TYR A 404 6.05 4.29 3.52
N SER A 405 6.47 3.97 4.75
CA SER A 405 7.47 4.73 5.48
C SER A 405 8.86 4.12 5.35
N THR A 406 9.89 4.95 5.19
CA THR A 406 11.30 4.54 5.30
C THR A 406 11.68 4.13 6.73
N ASP A 407 10.83 4.41 7.73
CA ASP A 407 11.17 4.24 9.14
C ASP A 407 10.10 3.56 10.00
N ARG A 408 10.57 3.15 11.18
CA ARG A 408 9.79 2.49 12.22
C ARG A 408 8.70 3.39 12.83
N GLN A 409 8.82 4.72 12.74
CA GLN A 409 7.91 5.69 13.37
C GLN A 409 6.71 6.08 12.50
N TRP A 410 6.58 5.51 11.28
CA TRP A 410 5.66 6.00 10.25
C TRP A 410 5.90 7.47 9.87
N HIS A 411 7.11 7.99 10.08
CA HIS A 411 7.38 9.41 10.00
C HIS A 411 7.78 9.87 8.60
N ILE A 412 8.86 9.34 8.05
CA ILE A 412 9.33 9.72 6.73
C ILE A 412 8.71 8.79 5.69
N PRO A 413 7.82 9.28 4.79
CA PRO A 413 7.31 8.48 3.69
C PRO A 413 8.33 8.35 2.57
N HIS A 414 8.17 7.32 1.72
CA HIS A 414 8.42 7.50 0.30
C HIS A 414 7.18 8.12 -0.32
N PHE A 415 7.34 9.22 -1.06
CA PHE A 415 6.23 10.17 -1.24
C PHE A 415 5.20 9.77 -2.32
N GLU A 416 5.40 8.66 -3.03
CA GLU A 416 4.43 8.08 -3.96
C GLU A 416 3.08 7.76 -3.26
N LYS A 417 1.97 8.05 -3.95
CA LYS A 417 0.60 7.79 -3.44
C LYS A 417 -0.17 6.91 -4.42
N MET A 418 -0.31 5.63 -4.08
CA MET A 418 -0.97 4.64 -4.94
C MET A 418 -2.47 4.54 -4.65
N LEU A 419 -3.28 4.32 -5.69
CA LEU A 419 -4.73 4.16 -5.59
C LEU A 419 -5.14 2.93 -4.76
N TYR A 420 -4.44 1.81 -4.90
CA TYR A 420 -4.78 0.56 -4.19
C TYR A 420 -4.59 0.69 -2.66
N ASP A 421 -3.63 1.51 -2.22
CA ASP A 421 -3.45 1.84 -0.79
C ASP A 421 -4.61 2.71 -0.30
N GLN A 422 -5.00 3.75 -1.04
CA GLN A 422 -6.15 4.59 -0.66
C GLN A 422 -7.43 3.77 -0.55
N ALA A 423 -7.67 2.90 -1.54
CA ALA A 423 -8.84 2.04 -1.61
C ALA A 423 -8.95 1.14 -0.37
N GLN A 424 -7.91 0.36 -0.09
CA GLN A 424 -7.90 -0.57 1.05
C GLN A 424 -7.88 0.15 2.40
N LEU A 425 -7.17 1.28 2.52
CA LEU A 425 -7.15 2.06 3.75
C LEU A 425 -8.53 2.66 4.06
N SER A 426 -9.25 3.19 3.07
CA SER A 426 -10.61 3.71 3.30
C SER A 426 -11.56 2.63 3.85
N VAL A 427 -11.45 1.39 3.35
CA VAL A 427 -12.19 0.22 3.87
C VAL A 427 -11.83 -0.06 5.32
N VAL A 428 -10.53 -0.24 5.65
CA VAL A 428 -10.15 -0.69 7.00
C VAL A 428 -10.28 0.40 8.07
N TYR A 429 -10.13 1.68 7.74
CA TYR A 429 -10.49 2.79 8.63
C TYR A 429 -12.01 2.84 8.87
N SER A 430 -12.83 2.51 7.86
CA SER A 430 -14.29 2.37 8.06
C SER A 430 -14.64 1.17 8.95
N GLN A 431 -13.91 0.06 8.83
CA GLN A 431 -14.06 -1.10 9.73
C GLN A 431 -13.65 -0.76 11.16
N ALA A 432 -12.57 0.00 11.38
CA ALA A 432 -12.16 0.46 12.70
C ALA A 432 -13.23 1.32 13.39
N PHE A 433 -13.92 2.19 12.63
CA PHE A 433 -15.08 2.92 13.14
C PHE A 433 -16.22 1.98 13.56
N GLN A 434 -16.57 0.97 12.75
CA GLN A 434 -17.56 -0.06 13.12
C GLN A 434 -17.14 -0.90 14.35
N VAL A 435 -15.84 -1.18 14.50
CA VAL A 435 -15.29 -1.92 15.64
C VAL A 435 -15.39 -1.08 16.93
N THR A 436 -15.10 0.22 16.87
CA THR A 436 -15.26 1.14 18.01
C THR A 436 -16.71 1.47 18.35
N LEU A 437 -17.66 1.32 17.41
CA LEU A 437 -19.11 1.32 17.68
C LEU A 437 -19.59 0.09 18.47
N THR A 438 -18.78 -0.95 18.65
CA THR A 438 -19.15 -2.12 19.46
C THR A 438 -18.96 -1.80 20.95
N PRO A 439 -19.98 -2.01 21.83
CA PRO A 439 -19.82 -1.77 23.26
C PRO A 439 -18.67 -2.58 23.85
N ASN A 440 -17.63 -1.87 24.33
CA ASN A 440 -16.46 -2.51 24.93
C ASN A 440 -16.84 -3.25 26.22
N LEU A 441 -16.58 -4.56 26.25
CA LEU A 441 -16.54 -5.36 27.49
C LEU A 441 -15.28 -5.10 28.33
N ASN A 442 -14.46 -4.11 27.94
CA ASN A 442 -13.17 -3.79 28.56
C ASN A 442 -13.33 -2.57 29.51
N PRO A 443 -13.25 -2.75 30.85
CA PRO A 443 -13.54 -1.69 31.81
C PRO A 443 -12.57 -0.50 31.79
N SER A 444 -11.38 -0.68 31.22
CA SER A 444 -10.28 0.31 31.24
C SER A 444 -10.62 1.66 30.57
N TYR A 445 -11.61 1.70 29.67
CA TYR A 445 -12.05 2.93 29.00
C TYR A 445 -13.19 3.67 29.72
N GLN A 446 -13.67 3.21 30.89
CA GLN A 446 -14.70 3.90 31.68
C GLN A 446 -14.14 5.01 32.61
N SER A 447 -12.89 5.45 32.42
CA SER A 447 -12.18 6.36 33.32
C SER A 447 -12.54 7.85 33.16
N HIS A 448 -13.73 8.19 32.69
CA HIS A 448 -14.31 9.54 32.86
C HIS A 448 -15.80 9.45 33.23
N SER A 449 -16.17 10.14 34.31
CA SER A 449 -17.46 10.03 34.99
C SER A 449 -18.58 10.76 34.24
N LEU A 450 -19.50 10.01 33.66
CA LEU A 450 -20.82 10.50 33.22
C LEU A 450 -21.94 9.78 33.99
N PRO A 451 -23.02 10.48 34.39
CA PRO A 451 -24.08 9.89 35.19
C PRO A 451 -24.95 8.91 34.38
N ALA A 452 -25.39 7.82 35.01
CA ALA A 452 -26.10 6.69 34.40
C ALA A 452 -27.57 6.97 33.99
N SER A 453 -27.90 8.20 33.59
CA SER A 453 -29.24 8.64 33.18
C SER A 453 -29.35 9.12 31.73
N HIS A 454 -28.24 9.18 30.98
CA HIS A 454 -28.29 9.36 29.54
C HIS A 454 -28.50 8.01 28.82
N PRO A 455 -29.27 7.97 27.71
CA PRO A 455 -29.29 6.80 26.85
C PRO A 455 -27.87 6.53 26.33
N LEU A 456 -27.51 5.27 26.15
CA LEU A 456 -26.16 4.86 25.74
C LEU A 456 -25.86 5.43 24.34
N GLN A 457 -25.19 6.57 24.28
CA GLN A 457 -24.87 7.27 23.03
C GLN A 457 -23.67 6.57 22.39
N ILE A 458 -23.95 5.56 21.57
CA ILE A 458 -22.97 4.74 20.86
C ILE A 458 -22.30 5.61 19.77
N SER A 459 -21.35 6.44 20.19
CA SER A 459 -20.40 7.10 19.30
C SER A 459 -19.22 6.18 19.07
N GLY A 460 -18.88 5.94 17.81
CA GLY A 460 -17.57 5.38 17.46
C GLY A 460 -16.48 6.41 17.70
N ASP A 461 -15.22 6.00 17.63
CA ASP A 461 -14.10 6.93 17.58
C ASP A 461 -14.09 7.60 16.20
N GLU A 462 -14.69 8.79 16.11
CA GLU A 462 -14.94 9.50 14.85
C GLU A 462 -13.65 9.76 14.06
N PHE A 463 -12.49 9.78 14.73
CA PHE A 463 -11.15 9.82 14.14
C PHE A 463 -10.98 8.84 12.97
N TYR A 464 -11.36 7.56 13.12
CA TYR A 464 -11.21 6.58 12.04
C TYR A 464 -12.15 6.89 10.88
N SER A 465 -13.36 7.40 11.17
CA SER A 465 -14.29 7.85 10.13
C SER A 465 -13.73 9.05 9.35
N ASP A 466 -13.08 10.00 10.03
CA ASP A 466 -12.51 11.21 9.41
C ASP A 466 -11.25 10.91 8.60
N VAL A 467 -10.45 9.93 9.00
CA VAL A 467 -9.36 9.42 8.15
C VAL A 467 -9.93 8.77 6.89
N ALA A 468 -10.97 7.92 6.99
CA ALA A 468 -11.63 7.34 5.82
C ALA A 468 -12.24 8.42 4.89
N LYS A 469 -12.95 9.40 5.46
CA LYS A 469 -13.49 10.58 4.74
C LYS A 469 -12.35 11.35 4.05
N GLY A 470 -11.23 11.60 4.72
CA GLY A 470 -10.07 12.30 4.18
C GLY A 470 -9.41 11.57 3.00
N ILE A 471 -9.24 10.25 3.09
CA ILE A 471 -8.74 9.42 1.98
C ILE A 471 -9.62 9.57 0.74
N LEU A 472 -10.94 9.43 0.90
CA LEU A 472 -11.87 9.53 -0.23
C LEU A 472 -12.00 10.96 -0.78
N GLN A 473 -11.82 12.00 0.05
CA GLN A 473 -11.69 13.39 -0.40
C GLN A 473 -10.42 13.60 -1.24
N TYR A 474 -9.29 12.99 -0.84
CA TYR A 474 -8.06 13.00 -1.63
C TYR A 474 -8.26 12.33 -2.99
N VAL A 475 -8.79 11.09 -3.04
CA VAL A 475 -9.05 10.37 -4.29
C VAL A 475 -10.00 11.14 -5.20
N SER A 476 -11.10 11.68 -4.65
CA SER A 476 -12.11 12.48 -5.39
C SER A 476 -11.53 13.73 -6.06
N ARG A 477 -10.35 14.20 -5.64
CA ARG A 477 -9.76 15.50 -6.01
C ARG A 477 -8.45 15.37 -6.80
N SER A 478 -7.63 14.37 -6.50
CA SER A 478 -6.34 14.10 -7.14
C SER A 478 -6.41 12.93 -8.13
N LEU A 479 -6.98 11.79 -7.73
CA LEU A 479 -6.91 10.53 -8.47
C LEU A 479 -8.18 10.20 -9.29
N SER A 480 -9.05 11.17 -9.57
CA SER A 480 -10.33 10.93 -10.27
C SER A 480 -10.37 11.51 -11.69
N HIS A 481 -10.73 10.68 -12.67
CA HIS A 481 -11.07 11.09 -14.03
C HIS A 481 -12.56 11.47 -14.12
N ARG A 482 -12.87 12.54 -14.86
CA ARG A 482 -14.25 13.07 -15.03
C ARG A 482 -15.28 12.08 -15.60
N SER A 483 -14.84 10.94 -16.13
CA SER A 483 -15.72 9.88 -16.66
C SER A 483 -16.08 8.81 -15.63
N GLY A 484 -15.62 8.95 -14.39
CA GLY A 484 -15.91 8.05 -13.25
C GLY A 484 -14.77 7.11 -12.87
N GLY A 485 -13.75 6.96 -13.71
CA GLY A 485 -12.57 6.13 -13.44
C GLY A 485 -11.53 6.81 -12.53
N PHE A 486 -10.60 6.02 -12.01
CA PHE A 486 -9.56 6.45 -11.08
C PHE A 486 -8.15 6.17 -11.62
N TYR A 487 -7.26 7.16 -11.49
CA TYR A 487 -5.85 7.13 -11.90
C TYR A 487 -5.00 6.27 -10.95
N SER A 488 -3.89 5.71 -11.43
CA SER A 488 -3.09 4.73 -10.70
C SER A 488 -2.33 5.33 -9.51
N ALA A 489 -1.63 6.45 -9.69
CA ALA A 489 -0.82 7.08 -8.63
C ALA A 489 -0.47 8.57 -8.86
N GLU A 490 -0.18 9.28 -7.77
CA GLU A 490 0.66 10.50 -7.79
C GLU A 490 2.10 10.13 -7.42
N ASP A 491 3.06 10.75 -8.11
CA ASP A 491 4.50 10.51 -8.03
C ASP A 491 5.13 10.94 -6.67
N ALA A 492 6.26 10.32 -6.32
CA ALA A 492 7.11 10.75 -5.23
C ALA A 492 7.88 12.03 -5.59
N ASP A 493 8.31 12.14 -6.85
CA ASP A 493 9.21 13.20 -7.30
C ASP A 493 8.47 14.44 -7.79
N SER A 494 9.02 15.61 -7.47
CA SER A 494 8.45 16.91 -7.87
C SER A 494 9.52 18.01 -7.93
N PRO A 495 9.46 18.96 -8.88
CA PRO A 495 10.34 20.12 -8.87
C PRO A 495 10.07 21.01 -7.64
N PRO A 496 11.08 21.40 -6.84
CA PRO A 496 10.89 22.37 -5.76
C PRO A 496 10.39 23.72 -6.29
N GLU A 497 10.97 24.19 -7.39
CA GLU A 497 10.50 25.34 -8.16
C GLU A 497 10.40 25.00 -9.66
N ARG A 498 9.70 25.83 -10.44
CA ARG A 498 9.47 25.59 -11.87
C ARG A 498 10.78 25.66 -12.66
N GLY A 499 11.15 24.55 -13.30
CA GLY A 499 12.40 24.45 -14.07
C GLY A 499 13.61 23.97 -13.27
N MET A 500 13.46 23.71 -11.97
CA MET A 500 14.44 22.94 -11.21
C MET A 500 14.32 21.44 -11.54
N LYS A 501 15.37 20.67 -11.28
CA LYS A 501 15.33 19.21 -11.25
C LYS A 501 14.28 18.74 -10.21
N PRO A 502 13.49 17.69 -10.50
CA PRO A 502 12.69 17.01 -9.48
C PRO A 502 13.52 16.52 -8.30
N LYS A 503 12.86 16.40 -7.15
CA LYS A 503 13.36 15.77 -5.92
C LYS A 503 12.25 14.96 -5.27
N GLU A 504 12.58 13.93 -4.50
CA GLU A 504 11.58 13.21 -3.71
C GLU A 504 10.90 14.16 -2.70
N GLY A 505 9.57 14.12 -2.61
CA GLY A 505 8.78 14.78 -1.57
C GLY A 505 8.66 16.31 -1.63
N ALA A 506 9.34 17.00 -2.56
CA ALA A 506 9.44 18.47 -2.57
C ALA A 506 8.09 19.21 -2.59
N PHE A 507 7.06 18.66 -3.25
CA PHE A 507 5.71 19.22 -3.22
C PHE A 507 5.11 19.24 -1.80
N TYR A 508 5.41 18.24 -0.97
CA TYR A 508 4.71 17.95 0.29
C TYR A 508 5.33 18.58 1.54
N VAL A 509 6.65 18.74 1.58
CA VAL A 509 7.43 19.13 2.78
C VAL A 509 7.49 20.65 3.02
N TRP A 510 7.91 21.09 4.21
CA TRP A 510 7.91 22.50 4.60
C TRP A 510 9.14 22.93 5.40
N THR A 511 9.61 24.15 5.17
CA THR A 511 10.50 24.85 6.09
C THR A 511 9.69 25.57 7.19
N VAL A 512 10.28 25.74 8.37
CA VAL A 512 9.65 26.52 9.46
C VAL A 512 9.35 27.96 9.03
N LYS A 513 10.25 28.57 8.25
CA LYS A 513 10.10 29.92 7.71
C LYS A 513 8.84 30.08 6.84
N GLU A 514 8.54 29.12 5.96
CA GLU A 514 7.29 29.16 5.17
C GLU A 514 6.06 29.10 6.07
N VAL A 515 6.05 28.20 7.05
CA VAL A 515 4.90 28.04 7.96
C VAL A 515 4.66 29.29 8.81
N GLN A 516 5.72 29.94 9.31
CA GLN A 516 5.63 31.22 10.01
C GLN A 516 5.13 32.36 9.10
N GLN A 517 5.56 32.40 7.83
CA GLN A 517 5.14 33.42 6.86
C GLN A 517 3.69 33.24 6.39
N LEU A 518 3.19 32.00 6.33
CA LEU A 518 1.81 31.67 5.93
C LEU A 518 0.81 31.77 7.09
N LEU A 519 1.25 31.66 8.35
CA LEU A 519 0.43 31.62 9.55
C LEU A 519 0.85 32.66 10.62
N PRO A 520 1.03 33.95 10.27
CA PRO A 520 1.54 34.98 11.17
C PRO A 520 0.51 35.44 12.23
N GLU A 521 -0.74 35.00 12.16
CA GLU A 521 -1.81 35.55 13.00
C GLU A 521 -1.66 35.18 14.47
N PRO A 522 -1.77 36.16 15.40
CA PRO A 522 -1.66 35.92 16.83
C PRO A 522 -2.86 35.12 17.36
N VAL A 523 -2.59 34.17 18.25
CA VAL A 523 -3.59 33.34 18.91
C VAL A 523 -4.09 34.03 20.17
N GLY A 524 -5.34 34.49 20.16
CA GLY A 524 -5.99 35.07 21.34
C GLY A 524 -6.20 34.02 22.44
N GLY A 525 -6.06 34.43 23.70
CA GLY A 525 -6.27 33.57 24.87
C GLY A 525 -5.08 32.69 25.27
N ALA A 526 -4.00 32.64 24.48
CA ALA A 526 -2.81 31.87 24.82
C ALA A 526 -2.06 32.46 26.04
N SER A 527 -1.45 31.59 26.85
CA SER A 527 -0.68 31.93 28.06
C SER A 527 0.63 32.67 27.78
N GLU A 528 1.09 32.68 26.54
CA GLU A 528 2.31 33.34 26.06
C GLU A 528 2.08 33.91 24.65
N PRO A 529 2.86 34.91 24.19
CA PRO A 529 2.72 35.46 22.83
C PRO A 529 2.95 34.37 21.77
N LEU A 530 1.87 33.99 21.09
CA LEU A 530 1.82 32.83 20.20
C LEU A 530 1.19 33.18 18.86
N THR A 531 1.77 32.69 17.77
CA THR A 531 1.18 32.73 16.42
C THR A 531 0.59 31.38 16.02
N SER A 532 -0.34 31.41 15.06
CA SER A 532 -0.96 30.20 14.49
C SER A 532 0.10 29.26 13.90
N GLY A 533 1.17 29.81 13.30
CA GLY A 533 2.32 29.05 12.81
C GLY A 533 3.09 28.34 13.92
N GLN A 534 3.40 29.02 15.03
CA GLN A 534 4.09 28.41 16.17
C GLN A 534 3.24 27.31 16.84
N LEU A 535 1.92 27.49 16.93
CA LEU A 535 1.00 26.47 17.43
C LEU A 535 1.01 25.22 16.53
N LEU A 536 0.93 25.40 15.21
CA LEU A 536 1.01 24.31 14.23
C LEU A 536 2.37 23.62 14.27
N MET A 537 3.47 24.38 14.29
CA MET A 537 4.84 23.86 14.40
C MET A 537 5.01 23.01 15.65
N LYS A 538 4.47 23.44 16.80
CA LYS A 538 4.55 22.67 18.04
C LYS A 538 3.78 21.36 17.90
N HIS A 539 2.53 21.40 17.45
CA HIS A 539 1.69 20.22 17.29
C HIS A 539 2.29 19.17 16.34
N TYR A 540 2.78 19.61 15.17
CA TYR A 540 3.33 18.74 14.13
C TYR A 540 4.84 18.46 14.22
N GLY A 541 5.52 18.92 15.28
CA GLY A 541 6.93 18.62 15.52
C GLY A 541 7.89 19.18 14.47
N LEU A 542 7.67 20.41 14.02
CA LEU A 542 8.57 21.10 13.08
C LEU A 542 9.82 21.66 13.77
N SER A 543 10.92 21.72 13.02
CA SER A 543 12.25 22.10 13.46
C SER A 543 12.94 23.00 12.42
N GLU A 544 13.70 23.99 12.88
CA GLU A 544 14.48 24.92 12.03
C GLU A 544 15.58 24.19 11.24
N ALA A 545 16.09 23.05 11.74
CA ALA A 545 17.05 22.21 11.03
C ALA A 545 16.39 21.18 10.10
N GLY A 546 15.05 21.22 9.97
CA GLY A 546 14.26 20.09 9.49
C GLY A 546 14.05 19.02 10.57
N ASN A 547 13.19 18.05 10.30
CA ASN A 547 12.92 16.92 11.21
C ASN A 547 13.29 15.54 10.62
N ILE A 548 13.91 15.54 9.44
CA ILE A 548 14.28 14.38 8.63
C ILE A 548 15.75 14.02 8.89
N ASN A 549 16.07 12.75 9.15
CA ASN A 549 17.45 12.32 9.44
C ASN A 549 18.25 12.11 8.14
N SER A 550 19.54 12.47 8.12
CA SER A 550 20.43 12.25 6.98
C SER A 550 20.67 10.76 6.65
N THR A 551 20.39 9.84 7.58
CA THR A 551 20.34 8.40 7.28
C THR A 551 19.13 7.99 6.46
N GLN A 552 18.07 8.80 6.45
CA GLN A 552 16.82 8.62 5.70
C GLN A 552 16.82 9.42 4.39
N ASP A 553 17.63 10.48 4.33
CA ASP A 553 17.91 11.29 3.14
C ASP A 553 19.40 11.12 2.71
N PRO A 554 19.80 9.97 2.13
CA PRO A 554 21.19 9.69 1.77
C PRO A 554 21.70 10.52 0.57
N LYS A 555 20.83 11.31 -0.07
CA LYS A 555 21.14 12.19 -1.21
C LYS A 555 21.19 13.67 -0.81
N GLY A 556 20.69 14.06 0.37
CA GLY A 556 20.59 15.44 0.81
C GLY A 556 19.49 16.24 0.10
N GLU A 557 18.46 15.56 -0.42
CA GLU A 557 17.37 16.21 -1.16
C GLU A 557 16.44 17.01 -0.25
N LEU A 558 16.25 16.54 0.98
CA LEU A 558 15.27 16.96 1.99
C LEU A 558 15.92 17.69 3.19
N HIS A 559 17.22 18.04 3.11
CA HIS A 559 17.91 18.78 4.16
C HIS A 559 17.19 20.11 4.51
N GLY A 560 16.98 20.37 5.81
CA GLY A 560 16.26 21.54 6.31
C GLY A 560 14.73 21.46 6.18
N GLN A 561 14.18 20.39 5.60
CA GLN A 561 12.74 20.21 5.40
C GLN A 561 12.07 19.47 6.55
N ASN A 562 10.76 19.67 6.68
CA ASN A 562 9.93 18.97 7.67
C ASN A 562 8.79 18.21 7.00
N VAL A 563 8.56 16.98 7.46
CA VAL A 563 7.31 16.25 7.29
C VAL A 563 6.41 16.55 8.48
N LEU A 564 5.11 16.79 8.27
CA LEU A 564 4.17 16.95 9.38
C LEU A 564 3.84 15.57 9.96
N LYS A 565 4.07 15.37 11.26
CA LYS A 565 3.51 14.24 12.04
C LYS A 565 2.93 14.76 13.34
N VAL A 566 1.81 14.22 13.81
CA VAL A 566 1.22 14.58 15.11
C VAL A 566 2.22 14.20 16.21
N ARG A 567 2.93 15.18 16.76
CA ARG A 567 4.01 14.99 17.76
C ARG A 567 3.51 15.16 19.19
N TYR A 568 2.42 15.90 19.38
CA TYR A 568 1.69 16.03 20.63
C TYR A 568 0.18 15.95 20.33
N SER A 569 -0.61 15.42 21.25
CA SER A 569 -2.07 15.38 21.09
C SER A 569 -2.68 16.79 21.18
N LEU A 570 -3.97 16.93 20.86
CA LEU A 570 -4.68 18.20 20.97
C LEU A 570 -4.67 18.72 22.41
N GLU A 571 -4.85 17.83 23.40
CA GLU A 571 -4.88 18.14 24.83
C GLU A 571 -3.50 18.60 25.33
N LEU A 572 -2.41 17.93 24.91
CA LEU A 572 -1.05 18.35 25.24
C LEU A 572 -0.65 19.67 24.55
N THR A 573 -1.18 19.93 23.36
CA THR A 573 -0.98 21.20 22.64
C THR A 573 -1.74 22.33 23.32
N ALA A 574 -2.99 22.09 23.71
CA ALA A 574 -3.86 22.99 24.46
C ALA A 574 -3.25 23.35 25.83
N ALA A 575 -2.88 22.34 26.62
CA ALA A 575 -2.27 22.50 27.93
C ALA A 575 -0.93 23.26 27.89
N ARG A 576 -0.11 23.08 26.84
CA ARG A 576 1.15 23.84 26.68
C ARG A 576 0.92 25.34 26.54
N PHE A 577 -0.20 25.76 25.94
CA PHE A 577 -0.45 27.16 25.61
C PHE A 577 -1.64 27.78 26.39
N GLY A 578 -2.23 27.06 27.35
CA GLY A 578 -3.38 27.55 28.13
C GLY A 578 -4.65 27.75 27.30
N LEU A 579 -4.83 26.97 26.24
CA LEU A 579 -5.97 27.06 25.31
C LEU A 579 -6.99 25.95 25.55
N GLU A 580 -8.21 26.13 25.03
CA GLU A 580 -9.21 25.06 24.94
C GLU A 580 -8.91 24.09 23.79
N VAL A 581 -9.22 22.81 23.99
CA VAL A 581 -8.93 21.73 23.00
C VAL A 581 -9.63 21.98 21.66
N GLU A 582 -10.88 22.43 21.70
CA GLU A 582 -11.67 22.75 20.51
C GLU A 582 -11.14 23.98 19.75
N ALA A 583 -10.61 24.97 20.48
CA ALA A 583 -9.96 26.13 19.87
C ALA A 583 -8.66 25.72 19.16
N VAL A 584 -7.87 24.82 19.76
CA VAL A 584 -6.68 24.23 19.12
C VAL A 584 -7.05 23.44 17.86
N SER A 585 -8.09 22.60 17.93
CA SER A 585 -8.62 21.84 16.78
C SER A 585 -9.00 22.76 15.61
N THR A 586 -9.75 23.83 15.90
CA THR A 586 -10.17 24.85 14.92
C THR A 586 -8.97 25.60 14.31
N LEU A 587 -8.01 26.01 15.14
CA LEU A 587 -6.80 26.72 14.70
C LEU A 587 -5.90 25.86 13.83
N LEU A 588 -5.68 24.59 14.20
CA LEU A 588 -4.91 23.63 13.40
C LEU A 588 -5.58 23.36 12.05
N SER A 589 -6.90 23.14 12.04
CA SER A 589 -7.67 22.93 10.81
C SER A 589 -7.59 24.12 9.86
N THR A 590 -7.71 25.34 10.41
CA THR A 590 -7.56 26.60 9.65
C THR A 590 -6.13 26.77 9.11
N GLY A 591 -5.11 26.38 9.90
CA GLY A 591 -3.72 26.41 9.50
C GLY A 591 -3.40 25.43 8.37
N LEU A 592 -3.90 24.19 8.45
CA LEU A 592 -3.77 23.18 7.41
C LEU A 592 -4.41 23.63 6.09
N GLU A 593 -5.60 24.23 6.12
CA GLU A 593 -6.25 24.74 4.90
C GLU A 593 -5.44 25.87 4.25
N LYS A 594 -4.84 26.78 5.04
CA LYS A 594 -3.92 27.80 4.50
C LYS A 594 -2.67 27.19 3.86
N LEU A 595 -2.05 26.19 4.50
CA LEU A 595 -0.94 25.43 3.91
C LEU A 595 -1.39 24.72 2.62
N PHE A 596 -2.60 24.16 2.58
CA PHE A 596 -3.16 23.49 1.40
C PHE A 596 -3.39 24.48 0.24
N GLN A 597 -3.92 25.67 0.51
CA GLN A 597 -4.07 26.73 -0.50
C GLN A 597 -2.71 27.19 -1.04
N ALA A 598 -1.71 27.42 -0.18
CA ALA A 598 -0.35 27.75 -0.62
C ALA A 598 0.26 26.62 -1.49
N ARG A 599 0.11 25.36 -1.07
CA ARG A 599 0.67 24.19 -1.76
C ARG A 599 0.12 23.99 -3.17
N LYS A 600 -1.11 24.46 -3.48
CA LYS A 600 -1.69 24.43 -4.85
C LYS A 600 -0.86 25.20 -5.88
N HIS A 601 0.00 26.13 -5.46
CA HIS A 601 0.83 26.94 -6.35
C HIS A 601 2.23 26.33 -6.62
N ARG A 602 2.68 25.37 -5.81
CA ARG A 602 3.93 24.62 -6.03
C ARG A 602 3.83 23.76 -7.31
N PRO A 603 4.96 23.42 -7.96
CA PRO A 603 4.97 22.37 -8.98
C PRO A 603 4.46 21.06 -8.37
N LYS A 604 3.48 20.42 -9.01
CA LYS A 604 2.97 19.13 -8.54
C LYS A 604 3.94 18.01 -8.91
N ALA A 605 3.85 16.92 -8.15
CA ALA A 605 4.31 15.61 -8.59
C ALA A 605 3.62 15.19 -9.91
N HIS A 606 4.24 14.28 -10.66
CA HIS A 606 3.58 13.68 -11.82
C HIS A 606 2.32 12.90 -11.40
N LEU A 607 1.36 12.80 -12.30
CA LEU A 607 0.14 12.02 -12.12
C LEU A 607 0.15 10.93 -13.17
N ASP A 608 0.34 9.67 -12.77
CA ASP A 608 0.19 8.56 -13.70
C ASP A 608 -1.29 8.42 -14.07
N SER A 609 -1.60 8.84 -15.29
CA SER A 609 -2.96 8.84 -15.82
C SER A 609 -3.45 7.48 -16.30
N LYS A 610 -2.63 6.43 -16.15
CA LYS A 610 -3.03 5.03 -16.30
C LYS A 610 -4.17 4.73 -15.32
N MET A 611 -5.21 4.06 -15.81
CA MET A 611 -6.37 3.62 -15.03
C MET A 611 -6.42 2.10 -15.15
N LEU A 612 -6.22 1.42 -14.02
CA LEU A 612 -6.11 -0.04 -13.91
C LEU A 612 -7.42 -0.66 -13.43
N ALA A 613 -7.89 -1.72 -14.08
CA ALA A 613 -9.17 -2.36 -13.74
C ALA A 613 -9.15 -2.92 -12.30
N ALA A 614 -8.08 -3.62 -11.91
CA ALA A 614 -7.84 -4.12 -10.56
C ALA A 614 -8.01 -3.02 -9.48
N TRP A 615 -7.27 -1.91 -9.60
CA TRP A 615 -7.26 -0.85 -8.59
C TRP A 615 -8.54 0.01 -8.62
N ASN A 616 -9.18 0.15 -9.79
CA ASN A 616 -10.52 0.74 -9.89
C ASN A 616 -11.56 -0.15 -9.19
N GLY A 617 -11.45 -1.48 -9.29
CA GLY A 617 -12.28 -2.43 -8.54
C GLY A 617 -12.14 -2.29 -7.02
N LEU A 618 -10.90 -2.21 -6.52
CA LEU A 618 -10.64 -1.89 -5.11
C LEU A 618 -11.23 -0.53 -4.72
N MET A 619 -11.09 0.51 -5.56
CA MET A 619 -11.58 1.84 -5.22
C MET A 619 -13.12 1.93 -5.22
N VAL A 620 -13.81 1.15 -6.07
CA VAL A 620 -15.26 0.96 -6.01
C VAL A 620 -15.67 0.32 -4.68
N SER A 621 -14.94 -0.69 -4.18
CA SER A 621 -15.15 -1.24 -2.84
C SER A 621 -14.97 -0.17 -1.75
N GLY A 622 -13.89 0.62 -1.80
CA GLY A 622 -13.63 1.70 -0.83
C GLY A 622 -14.76 2.74 -0.74
N PHE A 623 -15.18 3.30 -1.89
CA PHE A 623 -16.30 4.25 -1.91
C PHE A 623 -17.64 3.61 -1.49
N ALA A 624 -17.89 2.34 -1.85
CA ALA A 624 -19.13 1.64 -1.50
C ALA A 624 -19.20 1.33 0.00
N VAL A 625 -18.16 0.71 0.56
CA VAL A 625 -18.10 0.32 1.98
C VAL A 625 -18.12 1.55 2.88
N THR A 626 -17.26 2.55 2.65
CA THR A 626 -17.27 3.78 3.46
C THR A 626 -18.58 4.54 3.29
N GLY A 627 -19.15 4.57 2.08
CA GLY A 627 -20.45 5.17 1.83
C GLY A 627 -21.58 4.56 2.64
N ALA A 628 -21.68 3.22 2.64
CA ALA A 628 -22.72 2.52 3.38
C ALA A 628 -22.50 2.58 4.91
N VAL A 629 -21.25 2.40 5.38
CA VAL A 629 -20.90 2.46 6.81
C VAL A 629 -21.24 3.83 7.42
N LEU A 630 -20.98 4.92 6.69
CA LEU A 630 -21.22 6.29 7.17
C LEU A 630 -22.58 6.88 6.77
N GLY A 631 -23.42 6.15 6.03
CA GLY A 631 -24.72 6.66 5.55
C GLY A 631 -24.59 7.82 4.54
N MET A 632 -23.58 7.77 3.68
CA MET A 632 -23.19 8.84 2.76
C MET A 632 -23.43 8.46 1.30
N ASP A 633 -24.67 8.62 0.81
CA ASP A 633 -25.10 8.35 -0.58
C ASP A 633 -24.17 8.93 -1.66
N LYS A 634 -23.56 10.08 -1.39
CA LYS A 634 -22.59 10.73 -2.29
C LYS A 634 -21.37 9.85 -2.57
N LEU A 635 -20.92 9.04 -1.61
CA LEU A 635 -19.80 8.10 -1.79
C LEU A 635 -20.24 6.86 -2.57
N VAL A 636 -21.41 6.29 -2.24
CA VAL A 636 -22.02 5.18 -3.01
C VAL A 636 -22.25 5.59 -4.47
N THR A 637 -22.60 6.86 -4.71
CA THR A 637 -22.71 7.44 -6.07
C THR A 637 -21.35 7.45 -6.80
N GLN A 638 -20.23 7.71 -6.13
CA GLN A 638 -18.91 7.62 -6.76
C GLN A 638 -18.48 6.18 -7.04
N ALA A 639 -18.76 5.24 -6.13
CA ALA A 639 -18.57 3.80 -6.42
C ALA A 639 -19.38 3.36 -7.65
N THR A 640 -20.62 3.83 -7.74
CA THR A 640 -21.51 3.60 -8.89
C THR A 640 -20.93 4.19 -10.19
N ASN A 641 -20.32 5.37 -10.14
CA ASN A 641 -19.65 5.98 -11.29
C ASN A 641 -18.40 5.19 -11.72
N GLY A 642 -17.59 4.69 -10.78
CA GLY A 642 -16.44 3.82 -11.05
C GLY A 642 -16.85 2.49 -11.69
N ALA A 643 -17.91 1.85 -11.19
CA ALA A 643 -18.47 0.64 -11.79
C ALA A 643 -19.01 0.91 -13.22
N LYS A 644 -19.68 2.04 -13.44
CA LYS A 644 -20.13 2.49 -14.78
C LYS A 644 -18.95 2.76 -15.72
N PHE A 645 -17.85 3.33 -15.23
CA PHE A 645 -16.62 3.54 -16.00
C PHE A 645 -15.97 2.22 -16.43
N LEU A 646 -15.73 1.31 -15.47
CA LEU A 646 -15.21 -0.04 -15.72
C LEU A 646 -16.03 -0.76 -16.80
N LYS A 647 -17.36 -0.77 -16.65
CA LYS A 647 -18.32 -1.43 -17.57
C LYS A 647 -18.36 -0.80 -18.97
N ARG A 648 -17.98 0.47 -19.11
CA ARG A 648 -18.03 1.22 -20.38
C ARG A 648 -16.70 1.19 -21.15
N HIS A 649 -15.57 1.25 -20.45
CA HIS A 649 -14.25 1.41 -21.07
C HIS A 649 -13.38 0.16 -20.94
N MET A 650 -13.46 -0.52 -19.79
CA MET A 650 -12.55 -1.60 -19.43
C MET A 650 -13.15 -2.99 -19.64
N PHE A 651 -14.45 -3.11 -19.90
CA PHE A 651 -15.12 -4.36 -20.25
C PHE A 651 -15.37 -4.45 -21.76
N ASP A 652 -14.89 -5.53 -22.39
CA ASP A 652 -15.17 -5.85 -23.79
C ASP A 652 -16.38 -6.77 -23.89
N VAL A 653 -17.50 -6.25 -24.41
CA VAL A 653 -18.79 -6.95 -24.45
C VAL A 653 -18.78 -8.14 -25.43
N ALA A 654 -17.93 -8.11 -26.46
CA ALA A 654 -17.89 -9.15 -27.50
C ALA A 654 -17.16 -10.42 -27.03
N SER A 655 -16.06 -10.27 -26.30
CA SER A 655 -15.28 -11.38 -25.74
C SER A 655 -15.63 -11.71 -24.28
N GLY A 656 -16.38 -10.83 -23.61
CA GLY A 656 -16.67 -10.89 -22.17
C GLY A 656 -15.47 -10.57 -21.28
N ARG A 657 -14.34 -10.11 -21.84
CA ARG A 657 -13.07 -9.92 -21.14
C ARG A 657 -12.95 -8.53 -20.52
N LEU A 658 -12.26 -8.43 -19.40
CA LEU A 658 -11.69 -7.17 -18.94
C LEU A 658 -10.41 -6.85 -19.71
N LYS A 659 -10.22 -5.57 -20.04
CA LYS A 659 -8.96 -4.92 -20.41
C LYS A 659 -8.32 -4.42 -19.11
N ARG A 660 -7.01 -4.56 -18.97
CA ARG A 660 -6.29 -4.10 -17.79
C ARG A 660 -6.17 -2.59 -17.72
N THR A 661 -5.83 -1.94 -18.84
CA THR A 661 -5.41 -0.54 -18.88
C THR A 661 -6.33 0.34 -19.76
N CYS A 662 -6.42 1.60 -19.35
CA CYS A 662 -6.78 2.72 -20.21
C CYS A 662 -6.13 4.00 -19.67
N TYR A 663 -6.11 5.08 -20.44
CA TYR A 663 -5.30 6.27 -20.14
C TYR A 663 -6.12 7.55 -20.34
N ALA A 664 -5.73 8.65 -19.67
CA ALA A 664 -6.31 9.96 -19.95
C ALA A 664 -5.76 10.51 -21.27
N GLY A 665 -6.61 10.51 -22.29
CA GLY A 665 -6.28 11.02 -23.61
C GLY A 665 -6.34 12.54 -23.74
N THR A 666 -5.99 13.04 -24.92
CA THR A 666 -6.00 14.49 -25.20
C THR A 666 -7.38 15.09 -24.90
N GLY A 667 -7.40 16.22 -24.18
CA GLY A 667 -8.63 16.88 -23.75
C GLY A 667 -9.47 16.09 -22.73
N GLY A 668 -8.96 15.00 -22.15
CA GLY A 668 -9.65 14.11 -21.21
C GLY A 668 -10.53 13.04 -21.87
N ALA A 669 -10.15 12.59 -23.07
CA ALA A 669 -10.69 11.36 -23.63
C ALA A 669 -10.27 10.14 -22.80
N VAL A 670 -10.84 8.95 -23.06
CA VAL A 670 -10.30 7.69 -22.57
C VAL A 670 -9.63 6.98 -23.74
N GLU A 671 -8.32 6.78 -23.65
CA GLU A 671 -7.52 6.10 -24.66
C GLU A 671 -7.16 4.68 -24.22
N HIS A 672 -6.88 3.81 -25.20
CA HIS A 672 -6.48 2.41 -24.99
C HIS A 672 -5.28 2.08 -25.86
N SER A 673 -4.46 1.11 -25.43
CA SER A 673 -3.43 0.50 -26.27
C SER A 673 -4.06 -0.30 -27.41
N ASN A 674 -3.33 -0.46 -28.52
CA ASN A 674 -3.73 -1.29 -29.65
C ASN A 674 -2.54 -2.18 -30.09
N PRO A 675 -2.57 -3.51 -29.85
CA PRO A 675 -3.66 -4.27 -29.22
C PRO A 675 -3.91 -3.88 -27.75
N PRO A 676 -5.11 -4.16 -27.20
CA PRO A 676 -5.42 -3.86 -25.82
C PRO A 676 -4.65 -4.78 -24.86
N CYS A 677 -4.15 -4.23 -23.75
CA CYS A 677 -3.71 -5.04 -22.62
C CYS A 677 -4.92 -5.71 -21.96
N TRP A 678 -4.98 -7.04 -21.94
CA TRP A 678 -6.06 -7.81 -21.31
C TRP A 678 -5.84 -7.96 -19.80
N GLY A 679 -6.93 -8.05 -19.04
CA GLY A 679 -6.90 -8.20 -17.59
C GLY A 679 -6.30 -9.53 -17.12
N PHE A 680 -5.56 -9.47 -16.02
CA PHE A 680 -5.04 -10.62 -15.26
C PHE A 680 -6.01 -11.00 -14.15
N LEU A 681 -5.73 -12.08 -13.41
CA LEU A 681 -6.59 -12.58 -12.32
C LEU A 681 -7.03 -11.49 -11.32
N GLU A 682 -6.10 -10.61 -10.94
CA GLU A 682 -6.32 -9.45 -10.06
C GLU A 682 -7.34 -8.44 -10.60
N ASP A 683 -7.40 -8.23 -11.93
CA ASP A 683 -8.39 -7.34 -12.56
C ASP A 683 -9.82 -7.88 -12.42
N TYR A 684 -10.00 -9.21 -12.47
CA TYR A 684 -11.31 -9.82 -12.24
C TYR A 684 -11.62 -9.91 -10.74
N ALA A 685 -10.71 -10.42 -9.91
CA ALA A 685 -10.94 -10.65 -8.50
C ALA A 685 -11.30 -9.34 -7.76
N PHE A 686 -10.63 -8.23 -8.07
CA PHE A 686 -10.86 -6.96 -7.38
C PHE A 686 -12.09 -6.22 -7.93
N VAL A 687 -12.40 -6.35 -9.24
CA VAL A 687 -13.65 -5.79 -9.80
C VAL A 687 -14.87 -6.58 -9.32
N VAL A 688 -14.83 -7.91 -9.30
CA VAL A 688 -15.89 -8.74 -8.68
C VAL A 688 -16.09 -8.33 -7.22
N ARG A 689 -15.01 -8.15 -6.46
CA ARG A 689 -15.10 -7.72 -5.05
C ARG A 689 -15.78 -6.34 -4.92
N GLY A 690 -15.35 -5.36 -5.71
CA GLY A 690 -15.94 -4.02 -5.74
C GLY A 690 -17.42 -4.02 -6.14
N LEU A 691 -17.82 -4.90 -7.07
CA LEU A 691 -19.22 -5.03 -7.50
C LEU A 691 -20.12 -5.69 -6.45
N LEU A 692 -19.61 -6.65 -5.69
CA LEU A 692 -20.34 -7.25 -4.55
C LEU A 692 -20.50 -6.23 -3.41
N ASP A 693 -19.46 -5.44 -3.12
CA ASP A 693 -19.51 -4.39 -2.11
C ASP A 693 -20.41 -3.21 -2.54
N LEU A 694 -20.41 -2.85 -3.83
CA LEU A 694 -21.34 -1.87 -4.41
C LEU A 694 -22.78 -2.39 -4.40
N TYR A 695 -23.02 -3.66 -4.71
CA TYR A 695 -24.35 -4.26 -4.59
C TYR A 695 -24.86 -4.16 -3.14
N GLU A 696 -24.05 -4.53 -2.13
CA GLU A 696 -24.49 -4.39 -0.72
C GLU A 696 -24.75 -2.92 -0.33
N ALA A 697 -23.99 -1.96 -0.87
CA ALA A 697 -24.15 -0.53 -0.58
C ALA A 697 -25.31 0.16 -1.33
N SER A 698 -25.74 -0.36 -2.48
CA SER A 698 -26.76 0.28 -3.36
C SER A 698 -28.05 -0.52 -3.50
N GLN A 699 -28.00 -1.82 -3.24
CA GLN A 699 -29.04 -2.82 -3.53
C GLN A 699 -29.45 -2.91 -5.02
N GLU A 700 -28.69 -2.28 -5.94
CA GLU A 700 -28.89 -2.40 -7.39
C GLU A 700 -28.39 -3.77 -7.90
N SER A 701 -29.31 -4.71 -8.13
CA SER A 701 -29.02 -6.08 -8.61
C SER A 701 -28.12 -6.17 -9.85
N SER A 702 -28.12 -5.15 -10.72
CA SER A 702 -27.33 -5.13 -11.96
C SER A 702 -25.81 -5.14 -11.76
N TRP A 703 -25.32 -4.84 -10.55
CA TRP A 703 -23.90 -4.98 -10.17
C TRP A 703 -23.57 -6.41 -9.80
N LEU A 704 -24.44 -7.08 -9.03
CA LEU A 704 -24.34 -8.50 -8.72
C LEU A 704 -24.42 -9.35 -10.00
N GLU A 705 -25.39 -9.09 -10.89
CA GLU A 705 -25.50 -9.73 -12.22
C GLU A 705 -24.25 -9.58 -13.10
N TRP A 706 -23.40 -8.57 -12.85
CA TRP A 706 -22.15 -8.38 -13.56
C TRP A 706 -20.97 -9.03 -12.82
N ALA A 707 -20.97 -9.03 -11.48
CA ALA A 707 -20.03 -9.77 -10.65
C ALA A 707 -20.06 -11.28 -10.97
N LEU A 708 -21.26 -11.89 -11.10
CA LEU A 708 -21.41 -13.29 -11.51
C LEU A 708 -20.70 -13.58 -12.85
N ARG A 709 -21.03 -12.82 -13.90
CA ARG A 709 -20.45 -13.01 -15.25
C ARG A 709 -18.94 -12.78 -15.30
N LEU A 710 -18.41 -11.90 -14.45
CA LEU A 710 -16.97 -11.70 -14.32
C LEU A 710 -16.30 -12.85 -13.56
N GLN A 711 -16.96 -13.45 -12.55
CA GLN A 711 -16.48 -14.69 -11.93
C GLN A 711 -16.49 -15.86 -12.93
N ASP A 712 -17.58 -16.08 -13.66
CA ASP A 712 -17.64 -17.12 -14.70
C ASP A 712 -16.54 -16.96 -15.76
N THR A 713 -16.19 -15.71 -16.08
CA THR A 713 -15.07 -15.39 -16.98
C THR A 713 -13.72 -15.63 -16.31
N GLN A 714 -13.54 -15.26 -15.04
CA GLN A 714 -12.32 -15.54 -14.27
C GLN A 714 -12.07 -17.06 -14.20
N ASP A 715 -13.12 -17.82 -13.93
CA ASP A 715 -13.12 -19.28 -13.87
C ASP A 715 -12.71 -19.91 -15.21
N ARG A 716 -13.23 -19.39 -16.32
CA ARG A 716 -12.86 -19.85 -17.68
C ARG A 716 -11.41 -19.53 -18.06
N LEU A 717 -10.86 -18.40 -17.61
CA LEU A 717 -9.55 -17.90 -18.05
C LEU A 717 -8.37 -18.37 -17.16
N PHE A 718 -8.59 -18.50 -15.85
CA PHE A 718 -7.50 -18.60 -14.87
C PHE A 718 -7.54 -19.86 -13.99
N TRP A 719 -8.67 -20.56 -13.88
CA TRP A 719 -8.80 -21.70 -12.96
C TRP A 719 -7.88 -22.87 -13.35
N ASP A 720 -7.15 -23.40 -12.37
CA ASP A 720 -6.39 -24.65 -12.54
C ASP A 720 -7.27 -25.86 -12.20
N SER A 721 -7.81 -26.49 -13.25
CA SER A 721 -8.59 -27.72 -13.14
C SER A 721 -7.83 -28.95 -12.63
N ARG A 722 -6.49 -28.88 -12.49
CA ARG A 722 -5.66 -29.97 -11.95
C ARG A 722 -5.18 -29.69 -10.54
N GLY A 723 -4.59 -28.53 -10.30
CA GLY A 723 -4.03 -28.16 -9.00
C GLY A 723 -4.97 -27.40 -8.05
N GLY A 724 -6.08 -26.84 -8.54
CA GLY A 724 -6.97 -25.97 -7.79
C GLY A 724 -6.45 -24.53 -7.63
N GLY A 725 -7.35 -23.57 -7.39
CA GLY A 725 -7.03 -22.14 -7.38
C GLY A 725 -6.80 -21.56 -8.77
N TYR A 726 -6.34 -20.31 -8.84
CA TYR A 726 -6.23 -19.53 -10.08
C TYR A 726 -4.79 -19.11 -10.39
N PHE A 727 -4.39 -19.24 -11.66
CA PHE A 727 -3.14 -18.66 -12.18
C PHE A 727 -3.27 -17.14 -12.38
N CYS A 728 -2.19 -16.39 -12.21
CA CYS A 728 -2.20 -14.93 -12.39
C CYS A 728 -2.51 -14.51 -13.84
N SER A 729 -2.02 -15.27 -14.82
CA SER A 729 -2.19 -15.02 -16.26
C SER A 729 -2.97 -16.13 -16.97
N GLU A 730 -3.62 -15.78 -18.08
CA GLU A 730 -4.30 -16.72 -18.99
C GLU A 730 -3.30 -17.70 -19.61
N ALA A 731 -3.75 -18.89 -20.02
CA ALA A 731 -2.88 -19.90 -20.63
C ALA A 731 -2.25 -19.43 -21.95
N GLU A 732 -3.01 -18.73 -22.80
CA GLU A 732 -2.57 -18.28 -24.13
C GLU A 732 -1.64 -17.06 -24.04
N LEU A 733 -2.05 -16.01 -23.31
CA LEU A 733 -1.21 -14.81 -23.12
C LEU A 733 0.04 -15.05 -22.26
N GLY A 734 0.03 -16.10 -21.42
CA GLY A 734 1.18 -16.53 -20.62
C GLY A 734 2.14 -17.47 -21.35
N ALA A 735 1.92 -17.81 -22.63
CA ALA A 735 2.69 -18.84 -23.33
C ALA A 735 4.18 -18.50 -23.56
N ASP A 736 4.53 -17.21 -23.61
CA ASP A 736 5.92 -16.74 -23.71
C ASP A 736 6.70 -16.81 -22.38
N LEU A 737 6.00 -16.89 -21.23
CA LEU A 737 6.64 -16.87 -19.92
C LEU A 737 7.12 -18.28 -19.53
N PRO A 738 8.31 -18.42 -18.90
CA PRO A 738 8.85 -19.73 -18.52
C PRO A 738 8.02 -20.47 -17.45
N LEU A 739 7.09 -19.79 -16.77
CA LEU A 739 6.19 -20.35 -15.77
C LEU A 739 4.95 -19.45 -15.56
N ARG A 740 3.80 -20.07 -15.25
CA ARG A 740 2.58 -19.38 -14.80
C ARG A 740 2.43 -19.54 -13.28
N LEU A 741 2.50 -18.43 -12.55
CA LEU A 741 2.37 -18.40 -11.09
C LEU A 741 0.92 -18.44 -10.61
N LYS A 742 0.72 -18.86 -9.36
CA LYS A 742 -0.45 -18.53 -8.52
C LYS A 742 0.07 -17.68 -7.36
N ASP A 743 -0.60 -16.59 -7.06
CA ASP A 743 -0.08 -15.59 -6.10
C ASP A 743 -0.19 -16.05 -4.64
N ASP A 744 0.94 -16.14 -3.92
CA ASP A 744 1.08 -16.84 -2.64
C ASP A 744 1.38 -15.94 -1.43
N GLN A 745 1.26 -14.62 -1.63
CA GLN A 745 1.44 -13.61 -0.61
C GLN A 745 0.34 -12.54 -0.69
N ASP A 746 -0.31 -12.23 0.44
CA ASP A 746 -1.05 -10.98 0.59
C ASP A 746 -0.05 -9.89 1.03
N GLY A 747 0.21 -8.91 0.17
CA GLY A 747 1.18 -7.84 0.40
C GLY A 747 0.51 -6.47 0.57
N ALA A 748 1.11 -5.43 -0.02
CA ALA A 748 0.47 -4.12 -0.16
C ALA A 748 -0.77 -4.20 -1.07
N GLU A 749 -0.73 -5.08 -2.08
CA GLU A 749 -1.89 -5.60 -2.81
C GLU A 749 -2.22 -7.01 -2.27
N PRO A 750 -3.49 -7.38 -2.06
CA PRO A 750 -3.87 -8.72 -1.59
C PRO A 750 -3.66 -9.76 -2.70
N SER A 751 -3.40 -11.04 -2.36
CA SER A 751 -3.38 -12.08 -3.38
C SER A 751 -4.77 -12.19 -4.01
N ALA A 752 -4.81 -12.17 -5.34
CA ALA A 752 -6.05 -12.33 -6.07
C ALA A 752 -6.70 -13.71 -5.86
N ASN A 753 -5.95 -14.72 -5.40
CA ASN A 753 -6.52 -15.98 -4.92
C ASN A 753 -7.25 -15.81 -3.58
N SER A 754 -6.69 -15.07 -2.62
CA SER A 754 -7.31 -14.76 -1.33
C SER A 754 -8.64 -14.01 -1.51
N VAL A 755 -8.64 -12.97 -2.36
CA VAL A 755 -9.86 -12.21 -2.69
C VAL A 755 -10.87 -13.08 -3.44
N SER A 756 -10.41 -13.93 -4.38
CA SER A 756 -11.28 -14.88 -5.09
C SER A 756 -11.95 -15.88 -4.14
N ALA A 757 -11.24 -16.38 -3.12
CA ALA A 757 -11.83 -17.28 -2.12
C ALA A 757 -13.00 -16.61 -1.39
N HIS A 758 -12.86 -15.33 -0.98
CA HIS A 758 -13.95 -14.56 -0.40
C HIS A 758 -15.09 -14.24 -1.39
N ASN A 759 -14.78 -13.93 -2.65
CA ASN A 759 -15.78 -13.67 -3.68
C ASN A 759 -16.64 -14.91 -3.95
N LEU A 760 -16.02 -16.08 -4.14
CA LEU A 760 -16.70 -17.35 -4.36
C LEU A 760 -17.67 -17.69 -3.23
N LEU A 761 -17.28 -17.49 -1.96
CA LEU A 761 -18.16 -17.69 -0.81
C LEU A 761 -19.37 -16.74 -0.85
N ARG A 762 -19.16 -15.45 -1.13
CA ARG A 762 -20.27 -14.46 -1.19
C ARG A 762 -21.19 -14.73 -2.38
N LEU A 763 -20.65 -15.07 -3.54
CA LEU A 763 -21.43 -15.45 -4.72
C LEU A 763 -22.26 -16.71 -4.46
N HIS A 764 -21.70 -17.72 -3.77
CA HIS A 764 -22.48 -18.84 -3.24
C HIS A 764 -23.59 -18.36 -2.29
N GLY A 765 -23.30 -17.47 -1.35
CA GLY A 765 -24.29 -16.89 -0.45
C GLY A 765 -25.39 -16.06 -1.14
N PHE A 766 -25.13 -15.49 -2.31
CA PHE A 766 -26.12 -14.77 -3.13
C PHE A 766 -26.95 -15.67 -4.07
N THR A 767 -26.59 -16.95 -4.24
CA THR A 767 -27.18 -17.80 -5.30
C THR A 767 -27.45 -19.26 -4.94
N GLY A 768 -26.88 -19.78 -3.87
CA GLY A 768 -26.91 -21.21 -3.53
C GLY A 768 -26.10 -22.10 -4.47
N HIS A 769 -25.45 -21.57 -5.52
CA HIS A 769 -24.67 -22.33 -6.48
C HIS A 769 -23.49 -23.03 -5.78
N LYS A 770 -23.51 -24.37 -5.74
CA LYS A 770 -22.52 -25.17 -4.98
C LYS A 770 -21.14 -25.14 -5.60
N ASP A 771 -21.05 -25.08 -6.92
CA ASP A 771 -19.83 -25.06 -7.71
C ASP A 771 -18.81 -24.02 -7.20
N TRP A 772 -19.27 -22.82 -6.78
CA TRP A 772 -18.40 -21.79 -6.21
C TRP A 772 -17.94 -22.10 -4.78
N MET A 773 -18.76 -22.76 -3.95
CA MET A 773 -18.32 -23.28 -2.65
C MET A 773 -17.26 -24.38 -2.86
N ASP A 774 -17.51 -25.32 -3.77
CA ASP A 774 -16.59 -26.42 -4.08
C ASP A 774 -15.25 -25.88 -4.63
N LYS A 775 -15.29 -24.88 -5.53
CA LYS A 775 -14.11 -24.14 -5.99
C LYS A 775 -13.39 -23.39 -4.86
N CYS A 776 -14.11 -22.81 -3.90
CA CYS A 776 -13.49 -22.18 -2.74
C CYS A 776 -12.75 -23.22 -1.88
N VAL A 777 -13.39 -24.37 -1.61
CA VAL A 777 -12.78 -25.51 -0.89
C VAL A 777 -11.55 -26.02 -1.63
N CYS A 778 -11.58 -26.20 -2.95
CA CYS A 778 -10.42 -26.59 -3.75
C CYS A 778 -9.28 -25.56 -3.71
N LEU A 779 -9.58 -24.26 -3.79
CA LEU A 779 -8.58 -23.19 -3.69
C LEU A 779 -7.91 -23.20 -2.30
N LEU A 780 -8.70 -23.16 -1.22
CA LEU A 780 -8.20 -23.22 0.14
C LEU A 780 -7.40 -24.51 0.42
N THR A 781 -7.78 -25.62 -0.24
CA THR A 781 -7.03 -26.88 -0.19
C THR A 781 -5.68 -26.79 -0.92
N ALA A 782 -5.61 -26.14 -2.08
CA ALA A 782 -4.37 -25.95 -2.83
C ALA A 782 -3.32 -25.14 -2.05
N PHE A 783 -3.75 -24.07 -1.38
CA PHE A 783 -2.87 -23.22 -0.56
C PHE A 783 -2.61 -23.77 0.86
N SER A 784 -3.09 -24.99 1.18
CA SER A 784 -2.89 -25.64 2.49
C SER A 784 -1.45 -25.63 2.99
N GLU A 785 -0.48 -25.85 2.10
CA GLU A 785 0.93 -25.97 2.47
C GLU A 785 1.54 -24.62 2.85
N ARG A 786 1.19 -23.56 2.11
CA ARG A 786 1.60 -22.19 2.38
C ARG A 786 1.03 -21.72 3.73
N MET A 787 -0.28 -21.90 3.94
CA MET A 787 -0.94 -21.57 5.21
C MET A 787 -0.38 -22.35 6.41
N ARG A 788 0.02 -23.62 6.26
CA ARG A 788 0.61 -24.40 7.36
C ARG A 788 2.02 -23.96 7.74
N ARG A 789 2.80 -23.42 6.79
CA ARG A 789 4.20 -23.00 6.98
C ARG A 789 4.32 -21.54 7.41
N VAL A 790 3.64 -20.64 6.69
CA VAL A 790 3.73 -19.18 6.87
C VAL A 790 2.33 -18.57 6.72
N PRO A 791 1.41 -18.79 7.69
CA PRO A 791 0.06 -18.23 7.61
C PRO A 791 0.04 -16.70 7.59
N VAL A 792 1.01 -16.02 8.21
CA VAL A 792 1.17 -14.56 8.15
C VAL A 792 1.46 -14.02 6.74
N ALA A 793 1.83 -14.87 5.78
CA ALA A 793 1.93 -14.48 4.38
C ALA A 793 0.59 -14.49 3.63
N LEU A 794 -0.48 -15.07 4.20
CA LEU A 794 -1.81 -15.14 3.59
C LEU A 794 -2.97 -14.78 4.56
N PRO A 795 -2.93 -13.65 5.29
CA PRO A 795 -3.98 -13.24 6.24
C PRO A 795 -5.38 -13.12 5.62
N GLU A 796 -5.53 -12.66 4.37
CA GLU A 796 -6.84 -12.58 3.70
C GLU A 796 -7.34 -13.98 3.32
N MET A 797 -6.45 -14.92 2.98
CA MET A 797 -6.85 -16.31 2.73
C MET A 797 -7.20 -17.06 4.02
N VAL A 798 -6.52 -16.80 5.13
CA VAL A 798 -6.87 -17.34 6.45
C VAL A 798 -8.21 -16.76 6.93
N ARG A 799 -8.52 -15.51 6.58
CA ARG A 799 -9.83 -14.89 6.77
C ARG A 799 -10.92 -15.55 5.90
N ALA A 800 -10.62 -15.91 4.65
CA ALA A 800 -11.52 -16.68 3.78
C ALA A 800 -11.74 -18.11 4.27
N LEU A 801 -10.69 -18.77 4.77
CA LEU A 801 -10.77 -20.10 5.39
C LEU A 801 -11.71 -20.12 6.60
N SER A 802 -11.65 -19.07 7.42
CA SER A 802 -12.57 -18.88 8.56
C SER A 802 -14.01 -18.72 8.08
N ALA A 803 -14.23 -17.86 7.08
CA ALA A 803 -15.55 -17.65 6.47
C ALA A 803 -16.15 -18.95 5.87
N GLN A 804 -15.31 -19.80 5.29
CA GLN A 804 -15.72 -21.09 4.72
C GLN A 804 -16.18 -22.08 5.82
N GLN A 805 -15.48 -22.13 6.96
CA GLN A 805 -15.74 -23.11 8.03
C GLN A 805 -16.77 -22.63 9.08
N GLN A 806 -16.96 -21.33 9.24
CA GLN A 806 -17.99 -20.73 10.13
C GLN A 806 -19.34 -20.49 9.42
N THR A 807 -19.38 -20.64 8.09
CA THR A 807 -20.45 -20.18 7.17
C THR A 807 -20.61 -18.65 7.12
N LEU A 808 -21.34 -18.16 6.12
CA LEU A 808 -21.63 -16.73 5.98
C LEU A 808 -22.93 -16.37 6.72
N LYS A 809 -22.97 -15.18 7.33
CA LYS A 809 -24.21 -14.60 7.86
C LYS A 809 -24.99 -13.97 6.72
N GLN A 810 -26.00 -14.67 6.20
CA GLN A 810 -26.89 -14.16 5.17
C GLN A 810 -28.02 -13.37 5.83
N ILE A 811 -28.10 -12.07 5.56
CA ILE A 811 -29.04 -11.14 6.17
C ILE A 811 -30.02 -10.71 5.09
N VAL A 812 -31.27 -11.15 5.19
CA VAL A 812 -32.32 -10.83 4.21
C VAL A 812 -33.28 -9.80 4.79
N VAL A 813 -33.32 -8.62 4.20
CA VAL A 813 -34.30 -7.56 4.51
C VAL A 813 -35.46 -7.69 3.53
N CYS A 814 -36.67 -7.91 4.02
CA CYS A 814 -37.90 -7.97 3.22
C CYS A 814 -38.64 -6.63 3.34
N GLY A 815 -38.67 -5.81 2.29
CA GLY A 815 -39.21 -4.46 2.36
C GLY A 815 -39.11 -3.65 1.06
N ASP A 816 -39.83 -2.54 0.99
CA ASP A 816 -39.75 -1.57 -0.12
C ASP A 816 -38.39 -0.84 -0.06
N PRO A 817 -37.55 -0.91 -1.12
CA PRO A 817 -36.23 -0.24 -1.15
C PRO A 817 -36.26 1.26 -0.84
N GLN A 818 -37.41 1.94 -1.00
CA GLN A 818 -37.55 3.37 -0.72
C GLN A 818 -38.08 3.69 0.67
N ALA A 819 -38.67 2.73 1.38
CA ALA A 819 -39.29 2.94 2.68
C ALA A 819 -38.28 3.20 3.81
N LYS A 820 -38.71 3.98 4.81
CA LYS A 820 -37.83 4.49 5.88
C LYS A 820 -37.37 3.40 6.85
N ASP A 821 -38.23 2.44 7.13
CA ASP A 821 -37.97 1.26 7.97
C ASP A 821 -36.95 0.33 7.30
N THR A 822 -37.15 0.02 6.01
CA THR A 822 -36.22 -0.75 5.19
C THR A 822 -34.83 -0.13 5.18
N LYS A 823 -34.74 1.19 4.94
CA LYS A 823 -33.47 1.95 5.00
C LYS A 823 -32.85 1.97 6.40
N ALA A 824 -33.65 2.08 7.47
CA ALA A 824 -33.13 2.05 8.84
C ALA A 824 -32.55 0.68 9.23
N LEU A 825 -33.18 -0.42 8.79
CA LEU A 825 -32.70 -1.79 9.01
C LEU A 825 -31.42 -2.05 8.21
N ILE A 826 -31.36 -1.65 6.94
CA ILE A 826 -30.17 -1.70 6.10
C ILE A 826 -29.02 -0.89 6.73
N GLN A 827 -29.25 0.35 7.14
CA GLN A 827 -28.23 1.17 7.80
C GLN A 827 -27.75 0.57 9.13
N CYS A 828 -28.63 -0.12 9.87
CA CYS A 828 -28.23 -0.85 11.07
C CYS A 828 -27.25 -1.99 10.75
N VAL A 829 -27.47 -2.75 9.67
CA VAL A 829 -26.55 -3.79 9.18
C VAL A 829 -25.23 -3.20 8.67
N HIS A 830 -25.22 -1.99 8.10
CA HIS A 830 -23.98 -1.32 7.71
C HIS A 830 -23.22 -0.71 8.89
N SER A 831 -23.88 -0.33 9.98
CA SER A 831 -23.21 0.26 11.14
C SER A 831 -22.45 -0.73 12.02
N ILE A 832 -22.56 -2.05 11.78
CA ILE A 832 -21.97 -3.11 12.62
C ILE A 832 -20.86 -3.82 11.83
N TYR A 833 -19.71 -4.04 12.49
CA TYR A 833 -18.62 -4.84 11.93
C TYR A 833 -19.03 -6.31 11.89
N ILE A 834 -19.49 -6.75 10.71
CA ILE A 834 -19.84 -8.14 10.42
C ILE A 834 -19.01 -8.56 9.21
N PRO A 835 -17.82 -9.16 9.42
CA PRO A 835 -17.09 -9.79 8.34
C PRO A 835 -17.92 -10.97 7.83
N ASN A 836 -17.75 -11.32 6.56
CA ASN A 836 -18.33 -12.54 5.99
C ASN A 836 -19.88 -12.55 5.99
N LYS A 837 -20.51 -11.37 5.96
CA LYS A 837 -21.95 -11.23 5.68
C LYS A 837 -22.26 -11.27 4.18
N VAL A 838 -23.55 -11.46 3.90
CA VAL A 838 -24.20 -11.34 2.59
C VAL A 838 -25.52 -10.62 2.84
N LEU A 839 -25.63 -9.34 2.46
CA LEU A 839 -26.85 -8.54 2.67
C LEU A 839 -27.74 -8.55 1.42
N ILE A 840 -28.97 -9.04 1.55
CA ILE A 840 -29.95 -9.19 0.47
C ILE A 840 -31.19 -8.36 0.76
N LEU A 841 -31.59 -7.50 -0.17
CA LEU A 841 -32.92 -6.88 -0.17
C LEU A 841 -33.89 -7.72 -1.01
N ALA A 842 -34.88 -8.30 -0.34
CA ALA A 842 -36.04 -8.91 -0.96
C ALA A 842 -37.15 -7.84 -1.09
N ASP A 843 -37.25 -7.24 -2.27
CA ASP A 843 -38.29 -6.27 -2.66
C ASP A 843 -39.72 -6.86 -2.64
N GLY A 844 -39.82 -8.19 -2.70
CA GLY A 844 -41.08 -8.93 -2.73
C GLY A 844 -41.55 -9.28 -4.15
N ASP A 845 -40.77 -8.99 -5.20
CA ASP A 845 -41.04 -9.47 -6.56
C ASP A 845 -40.49 -10.90 -6.74
N PRO A 846 -41.36 -11.92 -6.96
CA PRO A 846 -40.91 -13.28 -7.24
C PRO A 846 -40.17 -13.41 -8.59
N SER A 847 -40.33 -12.42 -9.48
CA SER A 847 -39.65 -12.36 -10.77
C SER A 847 -38.27 -11.71 -10.71
N SER A 848 -37.88 -11.08 -9.58
CA SER A 848 -36.62 -10.36 -9.43
C SER A 848 -35.40 -11.26 -9.62
N PHE A 849 -34.24 -10.67 -9.95
CA PHE A 849 -33.02 -11.45 -10.19
C PHE A 849 -32.68 -12.37 -9.01
N LEU A 850 -32.73 -11.84 -7.79
CA LEU A 850 -32.42 -12.57 -6.56
C LEU A 850 -33.45 -13.67 -6.28
N SER A 851 -34.74 -13.40 -6.46
CA SER A 851 -35.81 -14.42 -6.31
C SER A 851 -35.62 -15.61 -7.27
N ARG A 852 -35.04 -15.39 -8.46
CA ARG A 852 -34.71 -16.48 -9.41
C ARG A 852 -33.47 -17.28 -9.01
N GLN A 853 -32.49 -16.68 -8.34
CA GLN A 853 -31.30 -17.37 -7.84
C GLN A 853 -31.60 -18.14 -6.53
N LEU A 854 -32.36 -17.53 -5.63
CA LEU A 854 -32.73 -18.05 -4.32
C LEU A 854 -34.26 -18.11 -4.18
N PRO A 855 -34.94 -19.16 -4.69
CA PRO A 855 -36.40 -19.25 -4.70
C PRO A 855 -37.07 -19.09 -3.32
N PHE A 856 -36.36 -19.44 -2.23
CA PHE A 856 -36.89 -19.31 -0.87
C PHE A 856 -37.15 -17.85 -0.46
N LEU A 857 -36.50 -16.85 -1.08
CA LEU A 857 -36.75 -15.43 -0.81
C LEU A 857 -38.22 -15.06 -1.02
N SER A 858 -38.89 -15.67 -2.01
CA SER A 858 -40.32 -15.49 -2.28
C SER A 858 -41.26 -16.04 -1.18
N THR A 859 -40.72 -16.83 -0.24
CA THR A 859 -41.49 -17.40 0.89
C THR A 859 -41.46 -16.52 2.14
N LEU A 860 -40.47 -15.62 2.23
CA LEU A 860 -40.32 -14.68 3.33
C LEU A 860 -41.36 -13.57 3.24
N ARG A 861 -41.76 -12.99 4.39
CA ARG A 861 -42.88 -12.05 4.46
C ARG A 861 -42.55 -10.85 5.34
N ARG A 862 -43.22 -9.73 5.06
CA ARG A 862 -43.31 -8.61 6.00
C ARG A 862 -44.25 -8.99 7.15
N VAL A 863 -43.84 -8.68 8.38
CA VAL A 863 -44.64 -8.82 9.59
C VAL A 863 -45.34 -7.48 9.85
N GLU A 864 -46.67 -7.52 10.00
CA GLU A 864 -47.50 -6.32 10.24
C GLU A 864 -47.27 -5.21 9.19
N ASP A 865 -47.08 -5.62 7.93
CA ASP A 865 -46.71 -4.81 6.75
C ASP A 865 -45.38 -4.00 6.86
N ARG A 866 -44.67 -4.07 8.00
CA ARG A 866 -43.37 -3.45 8.25
C ARG A 866 -42.22 -4.19 7.56
N ALA A 867 -41.17 -3.46 7.21
CA ALA A 867 -39.90 -4.06 6.78
C ALA A 867 -39.39 -5.05 7.83
N THR A 868 -38.97 -6.23 7.38
CA THR A 868 -38.70 -7.38 8.26
C THR A 868 -37.39 -8.05 7.87
N VAL A 869 -36.52 -8.30 8.85
CA VAL A 869 -35.21 -8.94 8.64
C VAL A 869 -35.22 -10.38 9.13
N TYR A 870 -34.63 -11.25 8.32
CA TYR A 870 -34.32 -12.64 8.62
C TYR A 870 -32.80 -12.83 8.55
N VAL A 871 -32.20 -13.38 9.59
CA VAL A 871 -30.76 -13.69 9.63
C VAL A 871 -30.59 -15.21 9.56
N PHE A 872 -29.84 -15.67 8.56
CA PHE A 872 -29.52 -17.08 8.35
C PHE A 872 -28.03 -17.32 8.62
N GLU A 873 -27.76 -18.35 9.43
CA GLU A 873 -26.41 -18.72 9.87
C GLU A 873 -26.41 -20.20 10.29
N ASN A 874 -25.39 -20.97 9.89
CA ASN A 874 -25.28 -22.40 10.23
C ASN A 874 -26.57 -23.23 9.96
N GLN A 875 -27.26 -22.96 8.84
CA GLN A 875 -28.54 -23.56 8.42
C GLN A 875 -29.76 -23.25 9.33
N ALA A 876 -29.60 -22.43 10.37
CA ALA A 876 -30.70 -21.89 11.16
C ALA A 876 -31.18 -20.54 10.61
N CYS A 877 -32.41 -20.17 10.94
CA CYS A 877 -33.00 -18.84 10.69
C CYS A 877 -33.37 -18.19 12.02
N SER A 878 -33.16 -16.88 12.15
CA SER A 878 -33.67 -16.09 13.27
C SER A 878 -35.21 -16.03 13.28
N MET A 879 -35.77 -15.60 14.41
CA MET A 879 -37.11 -15.00 14.38
C MET A 879 -37.12 -13.76 13.46
N PRO A 880 -38.28 -13.38 12.88
CA PRO A 880 -38.38 -12.16 12.08
C PRO A 880 -38.19 -10.92 12.97
N ILE A 881 -37.41 -9.94 12.53
CA ILE A 881 -37.14 -8.70 13.28
C ILE A 881 -37.55 -7.47 12.47
N THR A 882 -38.38 -6.60 13.06
CA THR A 882 -38.78 -5.31 12.44
C THR A 882 -38.02 -4.11 13.00
N GLU A 883 -37.37 -4.24 14.17
CA GLU A 883 -36.75 -3.12 14.89
C GLU A 883 -35.22 -3.11 14.79
N PRO A 884 -34.58 -2.00 14.36
CA PRO A 884 -33.11 -1.87 14.32
C PRO A 884 -32.43 -2.14 15.67
N CYS A 885 -33.07 -1.80 16.79
CA CYS A 885 -32.53 -2.04 18.13
C CYS A 885 -32.50 -3.52 18.54
N GLU A 886 -33.34 -4.36 17.94
CA GLU A 886 -33.34 -5.81 18.14
C GLU A 886 -32.38 -6.48 17.16
N LEU A 887 -32.37 -6.03 15.90
CA LEU A 887 -31.43 -6.49 14.88
C LEU A 887 -29.98 -6.26 15.33
N ARG A 888 -29.70 -5.09 15.93
CA ARG A 888 -28.40 -4.80 16.55
C ARG A 888 -28.01 -5.81 17.63
N LYS A 889 -28.94 -6.24 18.48
CA LYS A 889 -28.67 -7.23 19.54
C LYS A 889 -28.42 -8.63 19.00
N LEU A 890 -29.02 -8.99 17.86
CA LEU A 890 -28.78 -10.29 17.20
C LEU A 890 -27.44 -10.32 16.45
N LEU A 891 -26.96 -9.18 15.97
CA LEU A 891 -25.76 -9.07 15.12
C LEU A 891 -24.47 -8.70 15.89
N HIS A 892 -24.54 -8.44 17.20
CA HIS A 892 -23.38 -8.26 18.08
C HIS A 892 -22.96 -9.57 18.74
#